data_AF-A0AAU8K938-F1
#
_entry.id   AF-A0AAU8K938-F1
#
_cell.length_a   1.000
_cell.length_b   1.000
_cell.length_c   1.000
_cell.angle_alpha   90.00
_cell.angle_beta   90.00
_cell.angle_gamma   90.00
#
_symmetry.space_group_name_H-M   'P 1'
#
loop_
_entity.id
_entity.type
_entity.pdbx_description
1 polymer ?
#
loop_
_entity_poly.entity_id
_entity_poly.type
_entity_poly.pdbx_seq_one_letter_code
_entity_poly.pdbx_strand_id
1 'polypeptide(L)'
;MTDTQPLAGTAVPRWTIAGAPLEPGLAQQRVALGSELSSALCRRADQLGLAIDVVLFAAHLKVLAGVTSERRLVTGVRTGAGPTAHAATLSDGTWRELIAEAARALAEQVAAEPETLLDLRADGGPDPAAAYSVHYDADLVLTLTHRLDVMTEEHAARLAGYHLTALTLLAADPDAPHHEQSLLSDDELDFQRSGLSGPRRPLPGPLFVELFEEQVALRPDETAAAHGAQRWSYRELNERANRIAHTLLGHGLGDEDVVAVVLDRNLDWVAATLGVLKAGGVYLPVRPDFPVGRVSSQLEQSDCRFAVTEPGSEAMLHAAVAHTGRACRVLPVADAYRTPRCDAPRRAVAPGQLAYIYFTSGSTGAPKGAMCEHEGMLNHLYAKVDDMELRAGDVVTQTASQCFDISLWQVLAPLLVGGSTLIVDTETQLDVDRFIDLMAGGGVQVVQIVPAYLDVMLARLEASHRPLGDLRSVSVTGEALKARLVKRWFALYPGIRLVNAYGATEVSDDTMHAVLDRVPERDLAVVNVGHSLRNVNTYILDERLRVVPLGAPGEIVFSGVCVGRGYINDPERTALAFTTDPYLEDTRLYRTGDYGRWLPEGTIEFLGRRDEQVKVRGYRIEIGEIENRLLQMPRVAEAAVVISGTHDDSKHLVAFHTGSEDLQTADLRDFLAATLPEYMVPSYFHRLDALPLTENGKTDKKFLTGLAGELGQGVAAYLPPATDTERRLATAWAEVLNVLVGRIGRDDDFFALGGTSLAAVRLMVRLDRQISLRTLVAHPVLRDLAAAVDAASGQDGARSEPAPAGSDELLQQLTPPDHTARATLVCFPYAGGNAVNFQLLARTLAPEGIAVAAVELPGHDISHPDEPLADVADIARRVVRELPDGPLMLWGHCAGGAYATEVARLLEAAGRPAHRLFIGALLLEDPAELRRESAEVTALGNAEITARLRGNSSYVELDLFKAERSDLVSRAFRHDVCSTNAYLLSLQEGPRQPRLATPVEVVVSADDPTTREPQQRYKLWEQTAGSVALHSFDEGGHYFVRTRAADVAALVAARCPQA
;
A
#
# COMPACT_ATOMS: atom_id res chain seq x y z
N MET A 1 21.98 -21.19 -32.49
CA MET A 1 22.63 -20.28 -33.45
C MET A 1 21.74 -20.11 -34.68
N THR A 2 20.98 -19.01 -34.72
CA THR A 2 20.85 -17.99 -35.78
C THR A 2 19.94 -16.92 -35.17
N ASP A 3 20.54 -16.04 -34.37
CA ASP A 3 19.88 -14.93 -33.68
C ASP A 3 19.59 -13.80 -34.69
N THR A 4 18.32 -13.45 -34.84
CA THR A 4 17.90 -12.17 -35.43
C THR A 4 17.17 -11.32 -34.37
N GLN A 5 17.76 -11.20 -33.18
CA GLN A 5 17.50 -10.07 -32.30
C GLN A 5 18.68 -9.08 -32.42
N PRO A 6 18.44 -7.77 -32.55
CA PRO A 6 19.51 -6.78 -32.56
C PRO A 6 20.28 -6.84 -31.24
N LEU A 7 21.61 -6.91 -31.31
CA LEU A 7 22.50 -6.84 -30.15
C LEU A 7 22.33 -5.46 -29.50
N ALA A 8 21.65 -5.39 -28.36
CA ALA A 8 21.66 -4.19 -27.54
C ALA A 8 23.11 -3.91 -27.09
N GLY A 9 23.58 -2.67 -27.26
CA GLY A 9 24.91 -2.26 -26.81
C GLY A 9 25.04 -2.35 -25.28
N THR A 10 26.25 -2.60 -24.79
CA THR A 10 26.55 -2.47 -23.36
C THR A 10 26.48 -0.99 -22.99
N ALA A 11 25.79 -0.66 -21.90
CA ALA A 11 25.61 0.72 -21.46
C ALA A 11 26.25 0.93 -20.08
N VAL A 12 27.11 1.93 -19.96
CA VAL A 12 27.77 2.25 -18.70
C VAL A 12 26.76 2.87 -17.73
N PRO A 13 26.65 2.35 -16.50
CA PRO A 13 25.83 2.96 -15.46
C PRO A 13 26.21 4.42 -15.22
N ARG A 14 25.20 5.29 -15.17
CA ARG A 14 25.40 6.71 -14.92
C ARG A 14 25.47 6.95 -13.41
N TRP A 15 26.63 7.41 -12.93
CA TRP A 15 26.82 7.89 -11.56
C TRP A 15 26.81 9.42 -11.54
N THR A 16 25.63 10.03 -11.48
CA THR A 16 25.48 11.50 -11.46
C THR A 16 24.47 11.97 -10.44
N ILE A 17 24.75 13.13 -9.83
CA ILE A 17 23.83 13.79 -8.91
C ILE A 17 22.72 14.42 -9.78
N ALA A 18 21.59 13.74 -9.90
CA ALA A 18 20.47 14.25 -10.67
C ALA A 18 19.91 15.55 -10.03
N GLY A 19 19.86 16.63 -10.83
CA GLY A 19 19.40 17.97 -10.42
C GLY A 19 20.49 19.06 -10.43
N ALA A 20 21.78 18.70 -10.54
CA ALA A 20 22.80 19.69 -10.85
C ALA A 20 22.55 20.23 -12.27
N PRO A 21 22.55 21.56 -12.50
CA PRO A 21 22.55 22.11 -13.85
C PRO A 21 23.88 21.71 -14.49
N LEU A 22 23.89 20.58 -15.17
CA LEU A 22 25.04 20.17 -15.95
C LEU A 22 24.91 20.87 -17.30
N GLU A 23 25.82 21.80 -17.57
CA GLU A 23 25.88 22.51 -18.83
C GLU A 23 26.05 21.50 -19.98
N PRO A 24 25.24 21.58 -21.05
CA PRO A 24 25.44 20.73 -22.22
C PRO A 24 26.81 21.04 -22.84
N GLY A 25 27.68 20.01 -22.92
CA GLY A 25 29.04 20.17 -23.40
C GLY A 25 29.84 18.88 -23.35
N LEU A 26 31.01 18.88 -24.00
CA LEU A 26 31.98 17.79 -23.95
C LEU A 26 33.16 18.22 -23.07
N ALA A 27 33.60 17.32 -22.20
CA ALA A 27 34.81 17.46 -21.42
C ALA A 27 35.75 16.27 -21.68
N GLN A 28 37.05 16.52 -21.49
CA GLN A 28 38.10 15.52 -21.67
C GLN A 28 38.87 15.33 -20.38
N GLN A 29 38.90 14.11 -19.88
CA GLN A 29 39.78 13.69 -18.81
C GLN A 29 41.03 13.06 -19.42
N ARG A 30 42.21 13.63 -19.16
CA ARG A 30 43.49 13.14 -19.71
C ARG A 30 44.39 12.62 -18.60
N VAL A 31 44.90 11.40 -18.78
CA VAL A 31 45.80 10.73 -17.81
C VAL A 31 47.00 10.14 -18.56
N ALA A 32 48.20 10.61 -18.23
CA ALA A 32 49.44 10.03 -18.75
C ALA A 32 49.80 8.76 -17.95
N LEU A 33 50.05 7.63 -18.63
CA LEU A 33 50.36 6.35 -17.97
C LEU A 33 51.72 6.33 -17.25
N GLY A 34 52.61 7.29 -17.53
CA GLY A 34 53.98 7.32 -17.02
C GLY A 34 54.93 6.44 -17.83
N SER A 35 56.20 6.85 -17.94
CA SER A 35 57.17 6.24 -18.85
C SER A 35 57.47 4.75 -18.54
N GLU A 36 57.45 4.36 -17.27
CA GLU A 36 57.69 2.98 -16.85
C GLU A 36 56.58 2.02 -17.28
N LEU A 37 55.32 2.39 -17.04
CA LEU A 37 54.15 1.60 -17.42
C LEU A 37 54.01 1.52 -18.95
N SER A 38 54.15 2.64 -19.65
CA SER A 38 54.17 2.69 -21.11
C SER A 38 55.22 1.73 -21.69
N SER A 39 56.44 1.77 -21.16
CA SER A 39 57.52 0.88 -21.59
C SER A 39 57.22 -0.60 -21.27
N ALA A 40 56.57 -0.88 -20.14
CA ALA A 40 56.18 -2.23 -19.77
C ALA A 40 55.11 -2.79 -20.72
N LEU A 41 54.07 -2.02 -21.01
CA LEU A 41 52.99 -2.41 -21.92
C LEU A 41 53.50 -2.68 -23.34
N CYS A 42 54.35 -1.80 -23.88
CA CYS A 42 54.97 -2.03 -25.20
C CYS A 42 55.80 -3.32 -25.22
N ARG A 43 56.62 -3.57 -24.20
CA ARG A 43 57.37 -4.84 -24.09
C ARG A 43 56.45 -6.05 -24.02
N ARG A 44 55.29 -5.95 -23.36
CA ARG A 44 54.30 -7.06 -23.31
C ARG A 44 53.66 -7.30 -24.67
N ALA A 45 53.26 -6.24 -25.37
CA ALA A 45 52.71 -6.33 -26.72
C ALA A 45 53.71 -7.01 -27.68
N ASP A 46 54.99 -6.57 -27.65
CA ASP A 46 56.07 -7.15 -28.44
C ASP A 46 56.30 -8.64 -28.12
N GLN A 47 56.30 -9.01 -26.84
CA GLN A 47 56.46 -10.41 -26.39
C GLN A 47 55.33 -11.31 -26.88
N LEU A 48 54.12 -10.77 -27.03
CA LEU A 48 52.94 -11.49 -27.49
C LEU A 48 52.79 -11.47 -29.03
N GLY A 49 53.61 -10.67 -29.73
CA GLY A 49 53.49 -10.47 -31.17
C GLY A 49 52.19 -9.77 -31.59
N LEU A 50 51.65 -8.90 -30.72
CA LEU A 50 50.39 -8.19 -30.92
C LEU A 50 50.61 -6.68 -30.99
N ALA A 51 49.69 -5.96 -31.64
CA ALA A 51 49.66 -4.52 -31.57
C ALA A 51 49.31 -4.05 -30.14
N ILE A 52 49.88 -2.93 -29.71
CA ILE A 52 49.60 -2.35 -28.39
C ILE A 52 48.09 -2.10 -28.19
N ASP A 53 47.37 -1.73 -29.24
CA ASP A 53 45.91 -1.51 -29.23
C ASP A 53 45.12 -2.73 -28.72
N VAL A 54 45.60 -3.94 -28.99
CA VAL A 54 44.95 -5.17 -28.50
C VAL A 54 45.08 -5.29 -26.98
N VAL A 55 46.24 -4.92 -26.44
CA VAL A 55 46.49 -4.91 -25.00
C VAL A 55 45.64 -3.84 -24.31
N LEU A 56 45.56 -2.65 -24.90
CA LEU A 56 44.71 -1.56 -24.41
C LEU A 56 43.23 -1.93 -24.45
N PHE A 57 42.78 -2.60 -25.50
CA PHE A 57 41.40 -3.09 -25.64
C PHE A 57 41.08 -4.20 -24.62
N ALA A 58 42.02 -5.08 -24.29
CA ALA A 58 41.83 -6.08 -23.23
C ALA A 58 41.57 -5.43 -21.85
N ALA A 59 42.34 -4.38 -21.51
CA ALA A 59 42.09 -3.60 -20.30
C ALA A 59 40.73 -2.89 -20.35
N HIS A 60 40.35 -2.35 -21.52
CA HIS A 60 39.04 -1.73 -21.73
C HIS A 60 37.88 -2.71 -21.49
N LEU A 61 37.95 -3.90 -22.07
CA LEU A 61 36.98 -4.97 -21.89
C LEU A 61 36.82 -5.34 -20.40
N LYS A 62 37.93 -5.41 -19.66
CA LYS A 62 37.89 -5.63 -18.20
C LYS A 62 37.19 -4.50 -17.44
N VAL A 63 37.48 -3.25 -17.78
CA VAL A 63 36.81 -2.10 -17.13
C VAL A 63 35.33 -2.10 -17.43
N LEU A 64 34.95 -2.33 -18.70
CA LEU A 64 33.56 -2.34 -19.13
C LEU A 64 32.75 -3.43 -18.38
N ALA A 65 33.26 -4.66 -18.30
CA ALA A 65 32.64 -5.71 -17.49
C ALA A 65 32.57 -5.35 -16.00
N GLY A 66 33.57 -4.67 -15.46
CA GLY A 66 33.55 -4.23 -14.06
C GLY A 66 32.45 -3.20 -13.78
N VAL A 67 32.28 -2.21 -14.65
CA VAL A 67 31.32 -1.12 -14.42
C VAL A 67 29.89 -1.49 -14.81
N THR A 68 29.69 -2.45 -15.72
CA THR A 68 28.35 -2.91 -16.11
C THR A 68 27.91 -4.19 -15.41
N SER A 69 28.85 -4.91 -14.79
CA SER A 69 28.65 -6.25 -14.25
C SER A 69 28.18 -7.28 -15.29
N GLU A 70 28.44 -7.00 -16.58
CA GLU A 70 28.12 -7.89 -17.70
C GLU A 70 29.34 -8.75 -18.09
N ARG A 71 29.12 -10.03 -18.40
CA ARG A 71 30.15 -10.87 -19.02
C ARG A 71 30.17 -10.77 -20.54
N ARG A 72 28.98 -10.68 -21.16
CA ARG A 72 28.84 -10.48 -22.61
C ARG A 72 28.77 -8.99 -22.88
N LEU A 73 29.79 -8.48 -23.54
CA LEU A 73 29.96 -7.06 -23.80
C LEU A 73 29.77 -6.76 -25.28
N VAL A 74 29.14 -5.63 -25.58
CA VAL A 74 29.05 -5.07 -26.93
C VAL A 74 29.56 -3.63 -26.86
N THR A 75 30.76 -3.40 -27.42
CA THR A 75 31.48 -2.12 -27.40
C THR A 75 31.87 -1.72 -28.83
N GLY A 76 32.14 -0.45 -29.09
CA GLY A 76 32.49 0.04 -30.43
C GLY A 76 33.95 0.39 -30.59
N VAL A 77 34.47 0.29 -31.81
CA VAL A 77 35.76 0.86 -32.20
C VAL A 77 35.54 1.81 -33.37
N ARG A 78 35.92 3.08 -33.22
CA ARG A 78 35.87 4.05 -34.31
C ARG A 78 37.16 3.98 -35.11
N THR A 79 37.02 3.68 -36.39
CA THR A 79 38.09 3.72 -37.40
C THR A 79 37.85 4.88 -38.36
N GLY A 80 38.79 5.15 -39.26
CA GLY A 80 38.60 6.15 -40.33
C GLY A 80 37.38 5.90 -41.25
N ALA A 81 36.79 4.71 -41.23
CA ALA A 81 35.57 4.35 -41.97
C ALA A 81 34.27 4.54 -41.15
N GLY A 82 34.38 4.86 -39.86
CA GLY A 82 33.26 4.99 -38.92
C GLY A 82 33.33 4.01 -37.74
N PRO A 83 32.33 4.07 -36.84
CA PRO A 83 32.23 3.18 -35.68
C PRO A 83 31.78 1.77 -36.08
N THR A 84 32.46 0.76 -35.57
CA THR A 84 32.15 -0.67 -35.76
C THR A 84 31.89 -1.32 -34.41
N ALA A 85 30.80 -2.09 -34.28
CA ALA A 85 30.47 -2.78 -33.04
C ALA A 85 31.20 -4.12 -32.92
N HIS A 86 31.73 -4.41 -31.74
CA HIS A 86 32.44 -5.64 -31.39
C HIS A 86 31.79 -6.28 -30.17
N ALA A 87 31.52 -7.59 -30.28
CA ALA A 87 31.02 -8.38 -29.17
C ALA A 87 32.16 -9.23 -28.57
N ALA A 88 32.31 -9.20 -27.26
CA ALA A 88 33.24 -10.04 -26.50
C ALA A 88 32.49 -10.73 -25.34
N THR A 89 33.00 -11.85 -24.84
CA THR A 89 32.43 -12.54 -23.68
C THR A 89 33.54 -12.87 -22.69
N LEU A 90 33.68 -12.02 -21.67
CA LEU A 90 34.71 -12.18 -20.66
C LEU A 90 34.50 -13.48 -19.89
N SER A 91 35.46 -14.37 -20.10
CA SER A 91 35.58 -15.63 -19.38
C SER A 91 36.53 -15.48 -18.19
N ASP A 92 36.31 -16.30 -17.17
CA ASP A 92 37.27 -16.44 -16.08
C ASP A 92 38.58 -17.01 -16.65
N GLY A 93 39.70 -16.38 -16.31
CA GLY A 93 41.01 -16.70 -16.86
C GLY A 93 42.07 -15.69 -16.48
N THR A 94 43.21 -15.79 -17.17
CA THR A 94 44.38 -14.92 -17.05
C THR A 94 44.27 -13.68 -17.95
N TRP A 95 45.04 -12.64 -17.66
CA TRP A 95 45.12 -11.47 -18.56
C TRP A 95 45.56 -11.87 -19.97
N ARG A 96 46.47 -12.84 -20.11
CA ARG A 96 46.91 -13.37 -21.41
C ARG A 96 45.77 -13.95 -22.22
N GLU A 97 44.87 -14.69 -21.59
CA GLU A 97 43.69 -15.25 -22.25
C GLU A 97 42.70 -14.15 -22.66
N LEU A 98 42.51 -13.12 -21.81
CA LEU A 98 41.70 -11.96 -22.15
C LEU A 98 42.29 -11.16 -23.33
N ILE A 99 43.61 -11.01 -23.39
CA ILE A 99 44.29 -10.39 -24.54
C ILE A 99 44.07 -11.19 -25.82
N ALA A 100 44.12 -12.52 -25.75
CA ALA A 100 43.84 -13.37 -26.90
C ALA A 100 42.37 -13.25 -27.36
N GLU A 101 41.44 -13.06 -26.43
CA GLU A 101 40.04 -12.79 -26.74
C GLU A 101 39.86 -11.41 -27.39
N ALA A 102 40.48 -10.38 -26.84
CA ALA A 102 40.53 -9.03 -27.42
C ALA A 102 41.11 -9.06 -28.85
N ALA A 103 42.17 -9.84 -29.08
CA ALA A 103 42.76 -10.02 -30.41
C ALA A 103 41.77 -10.62 -31.41
N ARG A 104 40.98 -11.62 -30.99
CA ARG A 104 39.94 -12.23 -31.83
C ARG A 104 38.81 -11.24 -32.14
N ALA A 105 38.39 -10.45 -31.15
CA ALA A 105 37.34 -9.44 -31.34
C ALA A 105 37.77 -8.34 -32.33
N LEU A 106 39.06 -7.96 -32.34
CA LEU A 106 39.60 -6.92 -33.21
C LEU A 106 40.11 -7.43 -34.57
N ALA A 107 40.21 -8.75 -34.78
CA ALA A 107 40.80 -9.36 -35.97
C ALA A 107 40.08 -9.01 -37.29
N GLU A 108 38.90 -8.37 -37.24
CA GLU A 108 38.11 -8.04 -38.43
C GLU A 108 38.50 -6.73 -39.12
N GLN A 109 39.14 -5.74 -38.48
CA GLN A 109 39.70 -4.54 -39.16
C GLN A 109 40.81 -3.87 -38.33
N VAL A 110 42.02 -3.76 -38.90
CA VAL A 110 43.11 -2.92 -38.36
C VAL A 110 43.37 -1.76 -39.32
N ALA A 111 42.97 -0.56 -38.92
CA ALA A 111 43.53 0.69 -39.44
C ALA A 111 43.71 1.67 -38.27
N ALA A 112 44.69 2.58 -38.44
CA ALA A 112 45.37 3.36 -37.41
C ALA A 112 44.45 4.03 -36.36
N GLU A 113 44.87 3.90 -35.10
CA GLU A 113 44.39 4.61 -33.89
C GLU A 113 42.91 4.39 -33.52
N PRO A 114 42.56 3.19 -32.99
CA PRO A 114 41.18 2.89 -32.60
C PRO A 114 40.73 3.70 -31.37
N GLU A 115 39.67 4.51 -31.54
CA GLU A 115 38.93 5.13 -30.44
C GLU A 115 37.86 4.14 -29.96
N THR A 116 37.93 3.69 -28.70
CA THR A 116 36.98 2.69 -28.17
C THR A 116 35.77 3.38 -27.54
N LEU A 117 34.56 2.93 -27.88
CA LEU A 117 33.27 3.51 -27.48
C LEU A 117 32.63 2.70 -26.36
N LEU A 118 32.20 3.36 -25.28
CA LEU A 118 31.57 2.68 -24.14
C LEU A 118 30.06 2.45 -24.31
N ASP A 119 29.33 3.38 -24.92
CA ASP A 119 27.89 3.27 -25.13
C ASP A 119 27.57 3.16 -26.62
N LEU A 120 27.03 2.01 -27.03
CA LEU A 120 26.49 1.78 -28.36
C LEU A 120 24.96 1.78 -28.32
N ARG A 121 24.32 2.36 -29.33
CA ARG A 121 22.88 2.22 -29.57
C ARG A 121 22.55 0.78 -29.96
N ALA A 122 21.27 0.41 -29.85
CA ALA A 122 20.77 -0.90 -30.26
C ALA A 122 20.95 -1.22 -31.77
N ASP A 123 21.28 -0.23 -32.60
CA ASP A 123 21.62 -0.39 -34.02
C ASP A 123 23.15 -0.48 -34.28
N GLY A 124 23.97 -0.49 -33.23
CA GLY A 124 25.44 -0.52 -33.31
C GLY A 124 26.08 0.84 -33.61
N GLY A 125 25.30 1.91 -33.77
CA GLY A 125 25.82 3.27 -33.90
C GLY A 125 26.24 3.87 -32.55
N PRO A 126 27.15 4.87 -32.51
CA PRO A 126 27.45 5.62 -31.30
C PRO A 126 26.19 6.36 -30.86
N ASP A 127 25.87 6.31 -29.57
CA ASP A 127 24.74 7.08 -29.06
C ASP A 127 25.11 8.58 -29.04
N PRO A 128 24.44 9.45 -29.81
CA PRO A 128 24.68 10.90 -29.75
C PRO A 128 24.34 11.50 -28.39
N ALA A 129 23.55 10.79 -27.56
CA ALA A 129 23.33 11.13 -26.15
C ALA A 129 24.49 10.72 -25.23
N ALA A 130 25.43 9.89 -25.71
CA ALA A 130 26.50 9.27 -24.92
C ALA A 130 27.84 9.29 -25.69
N ALA A 131 28.47 10.46 -25.79
CA ALA A 131 29.80 10.56 -26.38
C ALA A 131 30.85 10.11 -25.34
N TYR A 132 30.99 8.80 -25.16
CA TYR A 132 32.04 8.19 -24.36
C TYR A 132 33.08 7.56 -25.27
N SER A 133 34.31 8.03 -25.17
CA SER A 133 35.41 7.37 -25.84
C SER A 133 36.70 7.38 -25.07
N VAL A 134 37.41 6.27 -25.18
CA VAL A 134 38.75 6.10 -24.66
C VAL A 134 39.70 6.01 -25.84
N HIS A 135 40.66 6.93 -25.88
CA HIS A 135 41.73 6.96 -26.87
C HIS A 135 43.07 7.04 -26.17
N TYR A 136 44.07 6.34 -26.72
CA TYR A 136 45.47 6.48 -26.33
C TYR A 136 46.21 7.07 -27.52
N ASP A 137 46.89 8.18 -27.31
CA ASP A 137 47.75 8.76 -28.34
C ASP A 137 49.08 7.98 -28.48
N ALA A 138 49.95 8.41 -29.40
CA ALA A 138 51.25 7.79 -29.63
C ALA A 138 52.17 7.82 -28.39
N ASP A 139 51.94 8.73 -27.44
CA ASP A 139 52.65 8.82 -26.16
C ASP A 139 51.96 8.01 -25.04
N LEU A 140 50.92 7.24 -25.40
CA LEU A 140 50.04 6.46 -24.52
C LEU A 140 49.36 7.31 -23.44
N VAL A 141 48.92 8.53 -23.80
CA VAL A 141 48.05 9.33 -22.95
C VAL A 141 46.59 8.89 -23.12
N LEU A 142 46.00 8.38 -22.04
CA LEU A 142 44.58 8.07 -21.96
C LEU A 142 43.77 9.38 -22.04
N THR A 143 42.91 9.51 -23.03
CA THR A 143 41.92 10.58 -23.14
C THR A 143 40.53 9.98 -23.08
N LEU A 144 39.79 10.29 -22.01
CA LEU A 144 38.38 9.96 -21.85
C LEU A 144 37.55 11.19 -22.22
N THR A 145 36.83 11.12 -23.34
CA THR A 145 35.86 12.15 -23.72
C THR A 145 34.49 11.79 -23.16
N HIS A 146 33.80 12.74 -22.55
CA HIS A 146 32.48 12.54 -21.96
C HIS A 146 31.60 13.78 -22.07
N ARG A 147 30.30 13.58 -21.96
CA ARG A 147 29.33 14.67 -21.84
C ARG A 147 29.17 15.11 -20.39
N LEU A 148 29.27 16.42 -20.15
CA LEU A 148 29.12 17.02 -18.83
C LEU A 148 27.73 16.80 -18.25
N ASP A 149 26.69 16.70 -19.09
CA ASP A 149 25.30 16.44 -18.69
C ASP A 149 24.96 14.98 -18.43
N VAL A 150 25.93 14.07 -18.59
CA VAL A 150 25.75 12.64 -18.38
C VAL A 150 26.70 12.06 -17.34
N MET A 151 27.87 12.65 -17.15
CA MET A 151 28.88 12.19 -16.20
C MET A 151 29.63 13.37 -15.57
N THR A 152 29.85 13.31 -14.25
CA THR A 152 30.67 14.30 -13.55
C THR A 152 32.16 14.07 -13.80
N GLU A 153 32.97 15.13 -13.65
CA GLU A 153 34.43 15.02 -13.75
C GLU A 153 35.01 14.00 -12.76
N GLU A 154 34.43 13.90 -11.56
CA GLU A 154 34.82 12.92 -10.54
C GLU A 154 34.58 11.47 -11.02
N HIS A 155 33.42 11.21 -11.63
CA HIS A 155 33.14 9.89 -12.19
C HIS A 155 34.02 9.58 -13.40
N ALA A 156 34.29 10.57 -14.27
CA ALA A 156 35.22 10.45 -15.37
C ALA A 156 36.65 10.11 -14.89
N ALA A 157 37.11 10.77 -13.83
CA ALA A 157 38.39 10.50 -13.20
C ALA A 157 38.46 9.08 -12.61
N ARG A 158 37.38 8.58 -11.99
CA ARG A 158 37.29 7.18 -11.52
C ARG A 158 37.41 6.18 -12.66
N LEU A 159 36.65 6.35 -13.75
CA LEU A 159 36.72 5.47 -14.92
C LEU A 159 38.13 5.44 -15.54
N ALA A 160 38.79 6.60 -15.61
CA ALA A 160 40.18 6.69 -16.04
C ALA A 160 41.13 5.96 -15.06
N GLY A 161 40.88 6.06 -13.76
CA GLY A 161 41.55 5.31 -12.72
C GLY A 161 41.43 3.79 -12.91
N TYR A 162 40.23 3.27 -13.19
CA TYR A 162 40.03 1.84 -13.44
C TYR A 162 40.83 1.34 -14.66
N HIS A 163 40.92 2.13 -15.72
CA HIS A 163 41.77 1.81 -16.88
C HIS A 163 43.24 1.77 -16.49
N LEU A 164 43.73 2.74 -15.73
CA LEU A 164 45.11 2.78 -15.25
C LEU A 164 45.42 1.55 -14.36
N THR A 165 44.52 1.19 -13.45
CA THR A 165 44.65 0.00 -12.60
C THR A 165 44.69 -1.28 -13.45
N ALA A 166 43.75 -1.45 -14.39
CA ALA A 166 43.70 -2.60 -15.29
C ALA A 166 45.02 -2.77 -16.08
N LEU A 167 45.53 -1.68 -16.65
CA LEU A 167 46.78 -1.68 -17.40
C LEU A 167 47.99 -2.01 -16.52
N THR A 168 48.01 -1.50 -15.29
CA THR A 168 49.09 -1.77 -14.33
C THR A 168 49.11 -3.24 -13.95
N LEU A 169 47.95 -3.83 -13.63
CA LEU A 169 47.80 -5.24 -13.28
C LEU A 169 48.22 -6.16 -14.43
N LEU A 170 47.74 -5.86 -15.65
CA LEU A 170 48.09 -6.60 -16.86
C LEU A 170 49.60 -6.55 -17.14
N ALA A 171 50.22 -5.37 -17.02
CA ALA A 171 51.64 -5.19 -17.28
C ALA A 171 52.52 -5.95 -16.26
N ALA A 172 52.11 -5.95 -14.99
CA ALA A 172 52.80 -6.60 -13.90
C ALA A 172 52.87 -8.13 -14.11
N ASP A 173 51.72 -8.79 -14.28
CA ASP A 173 51.64 -10.24 -14.47
C ASP A 173 50.52 -10.66 -15.44
N PRO A 174 50.85 -10.96 -16.71
CA PRO A 174 49.85 -11.38 -17.69
C PRO A 174 49.28 -12.79 -17.43
N ASP A 175 49.94 -13.60 -16.60
CA ASP A 175 49.48 -14.94 -16.25
C ASP A 175 48.65 -14.95 -14.95
N ALA A 176 48.51 -13.81 -14.28
CA ALA A 176 47.62 -13.66 -13.14
C ALA A 176 46.14 -13.74 -13.58
N PRO A 177 45.27 -14.33 -12.73
CA PRO A 177 43.85 -14.43 -13.01
C PRO A 177 43.19 -13.04 -12.95
N HIS A 178 42.93 -12.43 -14.12
CA HIS A 178 42.36 -11.08 -14.23
C HIS A 178 41.04 -10.97 -13.47
N HIS A 179 40.27 -12.06 -13.47
CA HIS A 179 38.94 -12.14 -12.90
C HIS A 179 38.96 -12.12 -11.36
N GLU A 180 40.12 -12.29 -10.70
CA GLU A 180 40.31 -12.24 -9.25
C GLU A 180 40.78 -10.86 -8.75
N GLN A 181 41.28 -10.01 -9.65
CA GLN A 181 41.85 -8.71 -9.29
C GLN A 181 40.81 -7.58 -9.31
N SER A 182 40.89 -6.69 -8.31
CA SER A 182 40.04 -5.51 -8.17
C SER A 182 40.57 -4.34 -9.02
N LEU A 183 39.65 -3.54 -9.57
CA LEU A 183 39.98 -2.27 -10.24
C LEU A 183 39.89 -1.06 -9.31
N LEU A 184 39.24 -1.23 -8.14
CA LEU A 184 38.96 -0.16 -7.20
C LEU A 184 40.25 0.24 -6.46
N SER A 185 40.39 1.54 -6.20
CA SER A 185 41.43 2.04 -5.30
C SER A 185 41.09 1.71 -3.84
N ASP A 186 42.10 1.73 -2.97
CA ASP A 186 41.91 1.56 -1.52
C ASP A 186 40.95 2.62 -0.95
N ASP A 187 41.07 3.88 -1.42
CA ASP A 187 40.17 4.97 -1.02
C ASP A 187 38.70 4.71 -1.41
N GLU A 188 38.45 4.16 -2.61
CA GLU A 188 37.09 3.82 -3.04
C GLU A 188 36.53 2.64 -2.25
N LEU A 189 37.36 1.63 -1.98
CA LEU A 189 36.98 0.50 -1.13
C LEU A 189 36.64 0.96 0.28
N ASP A 190 37.45 1.84 0.87
CA ASP A 190 37.19 2.37 2.21
C ASP A 190 35.95 3.26 2.26
N PHE A 191 35.72 4.07 1.21
CA PHE A 191 34.50 4.85 1.07
C PHE A 191 33.25 3.95 0.98
N GLN A 192 33.26 2.91 0.16
CA GLN A 192 32.14 1.98 0.04
C GLN A 192 31.93 1.15 1.32
N ARG A 193 33.01 0.73 1.99
CA ARG A 193 32.93 -0.14 3.16
C ARG A 193 32.58 0.60 4.44
N SER A 194 33.10 1.82 4.61
CA SER A 194 32.97 2.59 5.85
C SER A 194 32.15 3.86 5.69
N GLY A 195 32.29 4.54 4.55
CA GLY A 195 31.58 5.80 4.27
C GLY A 195 30.11 5.62 3.91
N LEU A 196 29.74 4.51 3.25
CA LEU A 196 28.35 4.17 2.90
C LEU A 196 27.66 3.24 3.90
N SER A 197 28.42 2.70 4.87
CA SER A 197 27.86 1.93 5.98
C SER A 197 27.12 2.83 6.97
N GLY A 198 26.17 2.24 7.69
CA GLY A 198 25.40 2.96 8.68
C GLY A 198 26.26 3.45 9.85
N PRO A 199 25.85 4.54 10.51
CA PRO A 199 26.64 5.14 11.57
C PRO A 199 26.87 4.15 12.72
N ARG A 200 28.12 4.04 13.18
CA ARG A 200 28.46 3.23 14.36
C ARG A 200 27.93 3.93 15.62
N ARG A 201 27.00 3.29 16.31
CA ARG A 201 26.38 3.78 17.55
C ARG A 201 26.32 2.65 18.57
N PRO A 202 27.06 2.72 19.69
CA PRO A 202 26.99 1.70 20.73
C PRO A 202 25.55 1.38 21.13
N LEU A 203 25.23 0.10 21.25
CA LEU A 203 24.00 -0.32 21.92
C LEU A 203 24.14 -0.04 23.42
N PRO A 204 23.02 0.25 24.11
CA PRO A 204 23.04 0.36 25.56
C PRO A 204 23.49 -0.97 26.19
N GLY A 205 24.07 -0.92 27.39
CA GLY A 205 24.41 -2.12 28.14
C GLY A 205 23.17 -3.00 28.44
N PRO A 206 22.04 -2.41 28.88
CA PRO A 206 20.79 -3.13 29.06
C PRO A 206 20.14 -3.58 27.74
N LEU A 207 19.49 -4.75 27.75
CA LEU A 207 18.68 -5.28 26.64
C LEU A 207 17.23 -4.79 26.71
N PHE A 208 16.44 -5.11 25.67
CA PHE A 208 15.03 -4.70 25.56
C PHE A 208 14.22 -4.93 26.83
N VAL A 209 14.33 -6.11 27.47
CA VAL A 209 13.54 -6.44 28.66
C VAL A 209 13.85 -5.51 29.83
N GLU A 210 15.12 -5.18 30.03
CA GLU A 210 15.58 -4.29 31.10
C GLU A 210 15.13 -2.84 30.83
N LEU A 211 15.26 -2.38 29.58
CA LEU A 211 14.78 -1.06 29.16
C LEU A 211 13.26 -0.93 29.30
N PHE A 212 12.51 -2.00 29.02
CA PHE A 212 11.07 -2.03 29.24
C PHE A 212 10.73 -1.95 30.74
N GLU A 213 11.43 -2.70 31.61
CA GLU A 213 11.25 -2.60 33.07
C GLU A 213 11.57 -1.20 33.61
N GLU A 214 12.57 -0.52 33.05
CA GLU A 214 12.86 0.88 33.37
C GLU A 214 11.67 1.80 33.02
N GLN A 215 11.06 1.62 31.84
CA GLN A 215 9.85 2.38 31.47
C GLN A 215 8.66 2.04 32.38
N VAL A 216 8.49 0.77 32.78
CA VAL A 216 7.46 0.37 33.75
C VAL A 216 7.65 1.07 35.09
N ALA A 217 8.90 1.20 35.56
CA ALA A 217 9.20 1.91 36.81
C ALA A 217 8.97 3.43 36.70
N LEU A 218 9.28 4.02 35.54
CA LEU A 218 9.13 5.46 35.29
C LEU A 218 7.68 5.87 35.05
N ARG A 219 6.88 5.03 34.39
CA ARG A 219 5.55 5.38 33.85
C ARG A 219 4.53 4.26 34.09
N PRO A 220 4.35 3.77 35.33
CA PRO A 220 3.59 2.55 35.58
C PRO A 220 2.11 2.66 35.20
N ASP A 221 1.52 3.85 35.31
CA ASP A 221 0.08 4.07 35.12
C ASP A 221 -0.26 4.66 33.74
N GLU A 222 0.74 4.93 32.90
CA GLU A 222 0.55 5.34 31.51
C GLU A 222 0.15 4.14 30.65
N THR A 223 -0.59 4.38 29.57
CA THR A 223 -0.99 3.31 28.64
C THR A 223 0.23 2.76 27.90
N ALA A 224 0.39 1.43 27.88
CA ALA A 224 1.41 0.74 27.11
C ALA A 224 0.83 0.12 25.83
N ALA A 225 -0.37 -0.46 25.92
CA ALA A 225 -1.04 -1.08 24.79
C ALA A 225 -2.56 -0.91 24.86
N ALA A 226 -3.20 -0.77 23.70
CA ALA A 226 -4.65 -0.65 23.57
C ALA A 226 -5.19 -1.53 22.43
N HIS A 227 -6.38 -2.09 22.63
CA HIS A 227 -7.13 -2.85 21.63
C HIS A 227 -8.63 -2.68 21.87
N GLY A 228 -9.35 -2.18 20.88
CA GLY A 228 -10.76 -1.79 21.03
C GLY A 228 -10.97 -0.81 22.19
N ALA A 229 -11.89 -1.14 23.11
CA ALA A 229 -12.14 -0.33 24.31
C ALA A 229 -11.16 -0.61 25.46
N GLN A 230 -10.31 -1.64 25.35
CA GLN A 230 -9.39 -2.05 26.41
C GLN A 230 -8.07 -1.31 26.29
N ARG A 231 -7.54 -0.87 27.42
CA ARG A 231 -6.21 -0.25 27.54
C ARG A 231 -5.51 -0.87 28.75
N TRP A 232 -4.28 -1.30 28.57
CA TRP A 232 -3.43 -1.74 29.67
C TRP A 232 -2.30 -0.75 29.87
N SER A 233 -2.14 -0.35 31.13
CA SER A 233 -1.00 0.43 31.57
C SER A 233 0.31 -0.39 31.50
N TYR A 234 1.46 0.29 31.56
CA TYR A 234 2.76 -0.38 31.66
C TYR A 234 2.80 -1.39 32.83
N ARG A 235 2.24 -1.03 33.99
CA ARG A 235 2.14 -1.91 35.15
C ARG A 235 1.31 -3.15 34.83
N GLU A 236 0.12 -2.97 34.27
CA GLU A 236 -0.80 -4.08 33.98
C GLU A 236 -0.30 -5.04 32.91
N LEU A 237 0.37 -4.50 31.88
CA LEU A 237 1.01 -5.29 30.84
C LEU A 237 2.21 -6.05 31.42
N ASN A 238 3.05 -5.37 32.21
CA ASN A 238 4.21 -6.00 32.84
C ASN A 238 3.81 -7.13 33.79
N GLU A 239 2.81 -6.91 34.65
CA GLU A 239 2.31 -7.94 35.57
C GLU A 239 1.82 -9.20 34.83
N ARG A 240 1.16 -9.04 33.67
CA ARG A 240 0.71 -10.16 32.84
C ARG A 240 1.86 -10.89 32.18
N ALA A 241 2.79 -10.14 31.58
CA ALA A 241 4.00 -10.70 30.98
C ALA A 241 4.83 -11.47 32.01
N ASN A 242 4.98 -10.94 33.23
CA ASN A 242 5.71 -11.60 34.32
C ASN A 242 5.05 -12.93 34.70
N ARG A 243 3.72 -12.98 34.81
CA ARG A 243 3.00 -14.22 35.11
C ARG A 243 3.19 -15.29 34.03
N ILE A 244 3.15 -14.89 32.76
CA ILE A 244 3.44 -15.80 31.64
C ILE A 244 4.88 -16.30 31.73
N ALA A 245 5.84 -15.40 32.00
CA ALA A 245 7.25 -15.75 32.12
C ALA A 245 7.50 -16.75 33.25
N HIS A 246 6.97 -16.51 34.45
CA HIS A 246 7.07 -17.43 35.58
C HIS A 246 6.36 -18.76 35.33
N THR A 247 5.25 -18.75 34.59
CA THR A 247 4.57 -19.98 34.20
C THR A 247 5.46 -20.82 33.28
N LEU A 248 6.09 -20.22 32.26
CA LEU A 248 7.03 -20.91 31.37
C LEU A 248 8.24 -21.47 32.15
N LEU A 249 8.82 -20.65 33.04
CA LEU A 249 9.96 -21.05 33.87
C LEU A 249 9.61 -22.17 34.86
N GLY A 250 8.45 -22.09 35.52
CA GLY A 250 7.98 -23.13 36.45
C GLY A 250 7.71 -24.48 35.76
N HIS A 251 7.45 -24.43 34.47
CA HIS A 251 7.34 -25.61 33.62
C HIS A 251 8.72 -26.11 33.12
N GLY A 252 9.80 -25.34 33.28
CA GLY A 252 11.17 -25.74 32.96
C GLY A 252 11.69 -25.24 31.61
N LEU A 253 11.26 -24.05 31.17
CA LEU A 253 11.83 -23.36 30.00
C LEU A 253 13.33 -23.08 30.22
N GLY A 254 14.18 -23.73 29.41
CA GLY A 254 15.63 -23.57 29.35
C GLY A 254 16.08 -22.38 28.50
N ASP A 255 17.39 -22.19 28.35
CA ASP A 255 17.95 -21.09 27.53
C ASP A 255 17.70 -21.38 26.06
N GLU A 256 17.24 -20.37 25.32
CA GLU A 256 16.89 -20.46 23.90
C GLU A 256 15.86 -21.56 23.56
N ASP A 257 15.09 -22.07 24.54
CA ASP A 257 13.94 -22.93 24.24
C ASP A 257 12.91 -22.14 23.43
N VAL A 258 12.46 -22.71 22.32
CA VAL A 258 11.46 -22.08 21.44
C VAL A 258 10.07 -22.18 22.06
N VAL A 259 9.38 -21.04 22.09
CA VAL A 259 8.00 -20.90 22.55
C VAL A 259 7.13 -20.40 21.40
N ALA A 260 6.27 -21.28 20.90
CA ALA A 260 5.24 -20.88 19.94
C ALA A 260 4.17 -20.04 20.64
N VAL A 261 3.86 -18.87 20.09
CA VAL A 261 2.78 -17.99 20.57
C VAL A 261 1.66 -18.04 19.55
N VAL A 262 0.62 -18.81 19.86
CA VAL A 262 -0.53 -19.13 19.01
C VAL A 262 -1.74 -18.33 19.49
N LEU A 263 -1.74 -17.03 19.21
CA LEU A 263 -2.80 -16.09 19.59
C LEU A 263 -3.16 -15.15 18.44
N ASP A 264 -4.41 -14.72 18.41
CA ASP A 264 -4.86 -13.59 17.62
C ASP A 264 -4.22 -12.27 18.08
N ARG A 265 -4.28 -11.24 17.23
CA ARG A 265 -3.71 -9.92 17.54
C ARG A 265 -4.58 -9.21 18.58
N ASN A 266 -4.19 -9.35 19.83
CA ASN A 266 -4.87 -8.75 20.98
C ASN A 266 -3.84 -8.41 22.07
N LEU A 267 -4.32 -7.91 23.22
CA LEU A 267 -3.45 -7.56 24.34
C LEU A 267 -2.76 -8.79 24.98
N ASP A 268 -3.38 -9.97 24.93
CA ASP A 268 -2.78 -11.21 25.43
C ASP A 268 -1.59 -11.65 24.57
N TRP A 269 -1.64 -11.45 23.26
CA TRP A 269 -0.50 -11.67 22.36
C TRP A 269 0.69 -10.79 22.72
N VAL A 270 0.46 -9.50 23.03
CA VAL A 270 1.53 -8.58 23.47
C VAL A 270 2.12 -9.05 24.80
N ALA A 271 1.28 -9.41 25.77
CA ALA A 271 1.75 -9.93 27.06
C ALA A 271 2.51 -11.26 26.91
N ALA A 272 2.06 -12.16 26.04
CA ALA A 272 2.74 -13.43 25.76
C ALA A 272 4.10 -13.22 25.10
N THR A 273 4.19 -12.33 24.12
CA THR A 273 5.45 -11.94 23.46
C THR A 273 6.45 -11.42 24.50
N LEU A 274 6.04 -10.46 25.33
CA LEU A 274 6.90 -9.93 26.41
C LEU A 274 7.23 -11.00 27.46
N GLY A 275 6.29 -11.89 27.78
CA GLY A 275 6.49 -12.97 28.73
C GLY A 275 7.55 -13.98 28.26
N VAL A 276 7.58 -14.32 26.97
CA VAL A 276 8.60 -15.18 26.38
C VAL A 276 9.98 -14.50 26.45
N LEU A 277 10.08 -13.23 26.05
CA LEU A 277 11.34 -12.48 26.09
C LEU A 277 11.86 -12.33 27.53
N LYS A 278 10.99 -12.01 28.50
CA LYS A 278 11.33 -11.95 29.94
C LYS A 278 11.77 -13.30 30.48
N ALA A 279 11.14 -14.37 30.00
CA ALA A 279 11.54 -15.71 30.36
C ALA A 279 12.82 -16.14 29.66
N GLY A 280 13.46 -15.35 28.78
CA GLY A 280 14.67 -15.75 28.05
C GLY A 280 14.45 -16.89 27.05
N GLY A 281 13.20 -17.09 26.61
CA GLY A 281 12.85 -18.02 25.54
C GLY A 281 12.86 -17.36 24.17
N VAL A 282 12.77 -18.17 23.11
CA VAL A 282 12.73 -17.68 21.73
C VAL A 282 11.29 -17.59 21.27
N TYR A 283 10.86 -16.38 20.89
CA TYR A 283 9.51 -16.10 20.43
C TYR A 283 9.29 -16.64 19.00
N LEU A 284 8.31 -17.54 18.83
CA LEU A 284 7.86 -18.05 17.54
C LEU A 284 6.38 -17.69 17.33
N PRO A 285 6.04 -16.66 16.53
CA PRO A 285 4.65 -16.33 16.24
C PRO A 285 3.99 -17.36 15.33
N VAL A 286 2.77 -17.74 15.69
CA VAL A 286 1.91 -18.60 14.87
C VAL A 286 0.49 -18.05 14.94
N ARG A 287 -0.20 -18.03 13.80
CA ARG A 287 -1.61 -17.63 13.77
C ARG A 287 -2.55 -18.80 14.12
N PRO A 288 -3.63 -18.55 14.87
CA PRO A 288 -4.63 -19.57 15.17
C PRO A 288 -5.37 -20.14 13.94
N ASP A 289 -5.46 -19.36 12.86
CA ASP A 289 -6.17 -19.75 11.64
C ASP A 289 -5.28 -20.47 10.60
N PHE A 290 -4.00 -20.71 10.92
CA PHE A 290 -3.14 -21.50 10.06
C PHE A 290 -3.56 -22.98 10.04
N PRO A 291 -3.43 -23.67 8.88
CA PRO A 291 -3.71 -25.09 8.79
C PRO A 291 -2.85 -25.91 9.77
N VAL A 292 -3.44 -26.96 10.34
CA VAL A 292 -2.77 -27.87 11.29
C VAL A 292 -1.42 -28.37 10.75
N GLY A 293 -1.35 -28.73 9.47
CA GLY A 293 -0.11 -29.20 8.83
C GLY A 293 0.98 -28.13 8.73
N ARG A 294 0.61 -26.86 8.58
CA ARG A 294 1.55 -25.73 8.57
C ARG A 294 2.12 -25.50 9.96
N VAL A 295 1.25 -25.49 10.96
CA VAL A 295 1.64 -25.31 12.38
C VAL A 295 2.52 -26.47 12.83
N SER A 296 2.13 -27.72 12.56
CA SER A 296 2.93 -28.89 12.93
C SER A 296 4.32 -28.85 12.31
N SER A 297 4.43 -28.49 11.03
CA SER A 297 5.72 -28.34 10.34
C SER A 297 6.59 -27.26 10.99
N GLN A 298 6.02 -26.12 11.42
CA GLN A 298 6.78 -25.07 12.10
C GLN A 298 7.26 -25.52 13.48
N LEU A 299 6.40 -26.19 14.26
CA LEU A 299 6.73 -26.73 15.57
C LEU A 299 7.83 -27.79 15.47
N GLU A 300 7.76 -28.67 14.48
CA GLU A 300 8.77 -29.71 14.24
C GLU A 300 10.11 -29.12 13.83
N GLN A 301 10.13 -28.23 12.82
CA GLN A 301 11.35 -27.61 12.31
C GLN A 301 12.05 -26.73 13.35
N SER A 302 11.32 -26.12 14.27
CA SER A 302 11.88 -25.27 15.33
C SER A 302 12.21 -26.01 16.63
N ASP A 303 12.01 -27.34 16.68
CA ASP A 303 12.12 -28.14 17.90
C ASP A 303 11.32 -27.52 19.07
N CYS A 304 10.11 -27.02 18.77
CA CYS A 304 9.31 -26.25 19.71
C CYS A 304 8.83 -27.10 20.89
N ARG A 305 9.18 -26.68 22.11
CA ARG A 305 8.88 -27.42 23.36
C ARG A 305 7.70 -26.84 24.14
N PHE A 306 7.35 -25.59 23.87
CA PHE A 306 6.29 -24.87 24.57
C PHE A 306 5.41 -24.12 23.58
N ALA A 307 4.11 -24.12 23.80
CA ALA A 307 3.18 -23.32 23.03
C ALA A 307 2.21 -22.59 23.96
N VAL A 308 2.13 -21.27 23.86
CA VAL A 308 1.16 -20.44 24.57
C VAL A 308 0.00 -20.16 23.63
N THR A 309 -1.23 -20.33 24.10
CA THR A 309 -2.42 -20.12 23.26
C THR A 309 -3.57 -19.49 24.03
N GLU A 310 -4.58 -19.00 23.31
CA GLU A 310 -5.80 -18.43 23.86
C GLU A 310 -6.94 -19.46 23.94
N PRO A 311 -7.96 -19.20 24.77
CA PRO A 311 -9.15 -20.03 24.80
C PRO A 311 -9.79 -20.15 23.41
N GLY A 312 -10.06 -21.39 22.96
CA GLY A 312 -10.68 -21.68 21.66
C GLY A 312 -9.70 -22.17 20.58
N SER A 313 -8.42 -21.81 20.69
CA SER A 313 -7.37 -22.23 19.73
C SER A 313 -6.65 -23.53 20.15
N GLU A 314 -6.92 -24.01 21.36
CA GLU A 314 -6.31 -25.22 21.95
C GLU A 314 -6.50 -26.47 21.09
N ALA A 315 -7.70 -26.70 20.53
CA ALA A 315 -8.00 -27.91 19.76
C ALA A 315 -7.14 -28.02 18.48
N MET A 316 -7.01 -26.91 17.74
CA MET A 316 -6.14 -26.82 16.56
C MET A 316 -4.69 -27.09 16.96
N LEU A 317 -4.21 -26.43 18.02
CA LEU A 317 -2.83 -26.56 18.47
C LEU A 317 -2.52 -27.99 18.97
N HIS A 318 -3.43 -28.60 19.73
CA HIS A 318 -3.28 -30.00 20.15
C HIS A 318 -3.23 -30.96 18.96
N ALA A 319 -4.04 -30.73 17.93
CA ALA A 319 -3.97 -31.50 16.69
C ALA A 319 -2.62 -31.33 15.99
N ALA A 320 -2.08 -30.09 15.93
CA ALA A 320 -0.78 -29.82 15.33
C ALA A 320 0.36 -30.49 16.10
N VAL A 321 0.36 -30.37 17.44
CA VAL A 321 1.33 -31.05 18.31
C VAL A 321 1.26 -32.57 18.13
N ALA A 322 0.06 -33.16 18.11
CA ALA A 322 -0.10 -34.60 17.91
C ALA A 322 0.49 -35.08 16.57
N HIS A 323 0.36 -34.28 15.49
CA HIS A 323 0.95 -34.59 14.19
C HIS A 323 2.49 -34.64 14.21
N THR A 324 3.15 -33.83 15.06
CA THR A 324 4.61 -33.84 15.17
C THR A 324 5.16 -35.12 15.83
N GLY A 325 4.32 -35.86 16.56
CA GLY A 325 4.76 -36.99 17.39
C GLY A 325 5.72 -36.60 18.54
N ARG A 326 5.91 -35.30 18.80
CA ARG A 326 6.83 -34.75 19.80
C ARG A 326 6.07 -34.15 20.99
N ALA A 327 6.72 -34.16 22.15
CA ALA A 327 6.16 -33.55 23.35
C ALA A 327 6.31 -32.02 23.28
N CYS A 328 5.22 -31.31 22.98
CA CYS A 328 5.12 -29.86 23.14
C CYS A 328 4.07 -29.55 24.20
N ARG A 329 4.43 -28.72 25.18
CA ARG A 329 3.53 -28.36 26.26
C ARG A 329 2.71 -27.13 25.88
N VAL A 330 1.41 -27.35 25.74
CA VAL A 330 0.42 -26.30 25.49
C VAL A 330 0.03 -25.65 26.81
N LEU A 331 0.10 -24.32 26.86
CA LEU A 331 -0.16 -23.48 28.02
C LEU A 331 -1.21 -22.42 27.66
N PRO A 332 -2.45 -22.55 28.12
CA PRO A 332 -3.45 -21.50 27.96
C PRO A 332 -3.03 -20.22 28.70
N VAL A 333 -3.13 -19.07 28.03
CA VAL A 333 -2.76 -17.76 28.62
C VAL A 333 -3.59 -17.45 29.88
N ALA A 334 -4.85 -17.88 29.88
CA ALA A 334 -5.77 -17.74 31.02
C ALA A 334 -5.28 -18.49 32.26
N ASP A 335 -4.59 -19.63 32.09
CA ASP A 335 -4.02 -20.38 33.22
C ASP A 335 -2.79 -19.67 33.77
N ALA A 336 -1.93 -19.13 32.91
CA ALA A 336 -0.78 -18.33 33.33
C ALA A 336 -1.21 -17.13 34.20
N TYR A 337 -2.36 -16.52 33.90
CA TYR A 337 -2.89 -15.40 34.68
C TYR A 337 -3.41 -15.76 36.07
N ARG A 338 -3.60 -17.05 36.37
CA ARG A 338 -3.95 -17.50 37.73
C ARG A 338 -2.73 -17.52 38.66
N THR A 339 -1.53 -17.47 38.12
CA THR A 339 -0.30 -17.31 38.91
C THR A 339 -0.41 -16.02 39.73
N PRO A 340 -0.07 -16.01 41.03
CA PRO A 340 -0.07 -14.78 41.83
C PRO A 340 0.78 -13.68 41.18
N ARG A 341 0.45 -12.42 41.48
CA ARG A 341 1.28 -11.29 41.01
C ARG A 341 2.73 -11.51 41.45
N CYS A 342 3.64 -11.26 40.52
CA CYS A 342 5.04 -11.56 40.63
C CYS A 342 5.88 -10.48 39.95
N ASP A 343 7.04 -10.20 40.53
CA ASP A 343 8.04 -9.35 39.91
C ASP A 343 8.60 -10.02 38.65
N ALA A 344 9.31 -9.24 37.84
CA ALA A 344 10.03 -9.74 36.68
C ALA A 344 10.97 -10.90 37.07
N PRO A 345 11.04 -11.97 36.25
CA PRO A 345 12.03 -13.02 36.49
C PRO A 345 13.44 -12.43 36.40
N ARG A 346 14.30 -12.76 37.35
CA ARG A 346 15.72 -12.36 37.35
C ARG A 346 16.55 -13.29 36.47
N ARG A 347 16.19 -13.40 35.19
CA ARG A 347 16.91 -14.22 34.22
C ARG A 347 17.90 -13.34 33.45
N ALA A 348 19.17 -13.75 33.42
CA ALA A 348 20.16 -13.08 32.61
C ALA A 348 19.96 -13.48 31.14
N VAL A 349 19.78 -12.49 30.26
CA VAL A 349 19.71 -12.68 28.81
C VAL A 349 20.96 -12.05 28.20
N ALA A 350 21.67 -12.78 27.34
CA ALA A 350 22.87 -12.28 26.68
C ALA A 350 22.51 -11.63 25.32
N PRO A 351 23.26 -10.61 24.87
CA PRO A 351 22.96 -9.91 23.61
C PRO A 351 22.86 -10.83 22.38
N GLY A 352 23.74 -11.83 22.29
CA GLY A 352 23.77 -12.81 21.20
C GLY A 352 22.80 -13.99 21.36
N GLN A 353 21.94 -14.00 22.39
CA GLN A 353 20.89 -15.01 22.48
C GLN A 353 19.77 -14.73 21.48
N LEU A 354 19.11 -15.78 21.00
CA LEU A 354 17.95 -15.68 20.12
C LEU A 354 16.78 -14.99 20.82
N ALA A 355 16.24 -13.96 20.17
CA ALA A 355 15.02 -13.29 20.60
C ALA A 355 13.79 -13.93 19.96
N TYR A 356 13.87 -14.23 18.65
CA TYR A 356 12.73 -14.72 17.89
C TYR A 356 13.12 -15.57 16.69
N ILE A 357 12.13 -16.33 16.19
CA ILE A 357 12.18 -17.03 14.91
C ILE A 357 10.95 -16.66 14.09
N TYR A 358 11.15 -16.11 12.89
CA TYR A 358 10.09 -15.90 11.92
C TYR A 358 10.26 -16.84 10.73
N PHE A 359 9.18 -17.54 10.37
CA PHE A 359 9.17 -18.39 9.19
C PHE A 359 8.82 -17.59 7.94
N THR A 360 9.71 -17.65 6.94
CA THR A 360 9.47 -17.15 5.60
C THR A 360 9.23 -18.32 4.64
N SER A 361 8.65 -18.04 3.47
CA SER A 361 8.57 -19.02 2.39
C SER A 361 9.98 -19.38 1.91
N GLY A 362 10.19 -20.61 1.44
CA GLY A 362 11.53 -21.08 1.04
C GLY A 362 11.63 -21.51 -0.42
N SER A 363 12.75 -21.18 -1.08
CA SER A 363 13.03 -21.50 -2.51
C SER A 363 13.01 -23.00 -2.84
N THR A 364 13.29 -23.83 -1.83
CA THR A 364 13.27 -25.30 -1.87
C THR A 364 11.87 -25.88 -1.62
N GLY A 365 10.90 -25.04 -1.27
CA GLY A 365 9.51 -25.37 -1.06
C GLY A 365 9.09 -25.85 0.32
N ALA A 366 10.02 -25.83 1.28
CA ALA A 366 9.68 -25.86 2.70
C ALA A 366 9.95 -24.48 3.32
N PRO A 367 9.06 -24.00 4.22
CA PRO A 367 9.28 -22.80 5.01
C PRO A 367 10.63 -22.81 5.72
N LYS A 368 11.26 -21.65 5.89
CA LYS A 368 12.56 -21.51 6.56
C LYS A 368 12.43 -20.53 7.73
N GLY A 369 12.86 -20.93 8.92
CA GLY A 369 12.76 -20.10 10.12
C GLY A 369 14.03 -19.28 10.33
N ALA A 370 13.99 -17.98 10.09
CA ALA A 370 15.12 -17.08 10.31
C ALA A 370 15.31 -16.82 11.82
N MET A 371 16.51 -17.07 12.32
CA MET A 371 16.88 -16.91 13.73
C MET A 371 17.52 -15.55 13.98
N CYS A 372 16.88 -14.68 14.78
CA CYS A 372 17.41 -13.35 15.09
C CYS A 372 17.71 -13.18 16.57
N GLU A 373 18.79 -12.46 16.85
CA GLU A 373 19.34 -12.27 18.20
C GLU A 373 18.86 -10.96 18.84
N HIS A 374 18.91 -10.87 20.16
CA HIS A 374 18.45 -9.71 20.93
C HIS A 374 19.15 -8.41 20.52
N GLU A 375 20.44 -8.44 20.20
CA GLU A 375 21.18 -7.24 19.78
C GLU A 375 20.74 -6.70 18.42
N GLY A 376 20.49 -7.57 17.44
CA GLY A 376 19.98 -7.20 16.12
C GLY A 376 18.56 -6.62 16.22
N MET A 377 17.72 -7.28 17.02
CA MET A 377 16.38 -6.79 17.37
C MET A 377 16.44 -5.37 17.95
N LEU A 378 17.24 -5.16 19.00
CA LEU A 378 17.36 -3.88 19.69
C LEU A 378 17.95 -2.78 18.79
N ASN A 379 18.92 -3.12 17.95
CA ASN A 379 19.50 -2.19 16.98
C ASN A 379 18.44 -1.68 15.99
N HIS A 380 17.62 -2.59 15.46
CA HIS A 380 16.51 -2.22 14.58
C HIS A 380 15.46 -1.36 15.30
N LEU A 381 15.06 -1.72 16.52
CA LEU A 381 14.11 -0.92 17.30
C LEU A 381 14.61 0.52 17.51
N TYR A 382 15.90 0.70 17.81
CA TYR A 382 16.47 2.04 17.92
C TYR A 382 16.51 2.80 16.59
N ALA A 383 16.75 2.11 15.47
CA ALA A 383 16.68 2.76 14.16
C ALA A 383 15.26 3.29 13.87
N LYS A 384 14.22 2.54 14.26
CA LYS A 384 12.82 3.01 14.20
C LYS A 384 12.57 4.20 15.12
N VAL A 385 13.07 4.16 16.35
CA VAL A 385 12.96 5.27 17.31
C VAL A 385 13.61 6.53 16.75
N ASP A 386 14.83 6.42 16.22
CA ASP A 386 15.61 7.54 15.70
C ASP A 386 14.93 8.16 14.46
N ASP A 387 14.62 7.36 13.44
CA ASP A 387 14.16 7.87 12.14
C ASP A 387 12.68 8.32 12.17
N MET A 388 11.84 7.66 12.95
CA MET A 388 10.43 8.07 13.15
C MET A 388 10.27 9.13 14.24
N GLU A 389 11.37 9.51 14.89
CA GLU A 389 11.42 10.38 16.08
C GLU A 389 10.38 9.97 17.13
N LEU A 390 10.42 8.73 17.59
CA LEU A 390 9.54 8.26 18.66
C LEU A 390 9.90 8.92 19.99
N ARG A 391 8.88 9.34 20.73
CA ARG A 391 8.96 10.08 21.99
C ARG A 391 7.98 9.46 22.99
N ALA A 392 8.18 9.79 24.27
CA ALA A 392 7.25 9.39 25.31
C ALA A 392 5.83 9.93 25.04
N GLY A 393 4.82 9.09 25.26
CA GLY A 393 3.41 9.41 24.99
C GLY A 393 2.96 9.19 23.54
N ASP A 394 3.87 8.89 22.61
CA ASP A 394 3.48 8.59 21.24
C ASP A 394 2.77 7.24 21.12
N VAL A 395 1.85 7.17 20.17
CA VAL A 395 1.04 6.01 19.80
C VAL A 395 1.47 5.52 18.43
N VAL A 396 1.94 4.28 18.38
CA VAL A 396 2.25 3.55 17.14
C VAL A 396 1.14 2.55 16.87
N THR A 397 0.67 2.46 15.63
CA THR A 397 -0.30 1.43 15.25
C THR A 397 0.37 0.08 15.00
N GLN A 398 -0.27 -0.99 15.46
CA GLN A 398 0.08 -2.36 15.13
C GLN A 398 -0.89 -2.87 14.07
N THR A 399 -0.41 -2.94 12.83
CA THR A 399 -1.20 -3.28 11.62
C THR A 399 -0.70 -4.55 10.94
N ALA A 400 0.58 -4.89 11.09
CA ALA A 400 1.16 -6.06 10.45
C ALA A 400 0.63 -7.37 11.05
N SER A 401 0.61 -8.46 10.28
CA SER A 401 0.30 -9.76 10.86
C SER A 401 1.38 -10.14 11.88
N GLN A 402 0.99 -10.79 12.99
CA GLN A 402 1.90 -11.25 14.03
C GLN A 402 2.98 -12.21 13.52
N CYS A 403 2.78 -12.83 12.35
CA CYS A 403 3.74 -13.71 11.67
C CYS A 403 4.74 -12.97 10.76
N PHE A 404 4.75 -11.63 10.75
CA PHE A 404 5.82 -10.82 10.15
C PHE A 404 6.58 -10.08 11.23
N ASP A 405 7.90 -10.02 11.07
CA ASP A 405 8.85 -9.23 11.88
C ASP A 405 8.43 -7.76 12.02
N ILE A 406 7.82 -7.18 10.99
CA ILE A 406 7.19 -5.84 11.03
C ILE A 406 6.28 -5.66 12.26
N SER A 407 5.53 -6.69 12.65
CA SER A 407 4.63 -6.60 13.80
C SER A 407 5.36 -6.39 15.11
N LEU A 408 6.60 -6.89 15.21
CA LEU A 408 7.36 -6.87 16.45
C LEU A 408 7.82 -5.45 16.78
N TRP A 409 8.36 -4.69 15.81
CA TRP A 409 8.78 -3.32 16.09
C TRP A 409 7.59 -2.40 16.40
N GLN A 410 6.44 -2.61 15.76
CA GLN A 410 5.20 -1.86 16.03
C GLN A 410 4.73 -2.02 17.49
N VAL A 411 5.08 -3.15 18.11
CA VAL A 411 4.82 -3.41 19.53
C VAL A 411 5.96 -2.91 20.42
N LEU A 412 7.22 -3.26 20.11
CA LEU A 412 8.33 -3.09 21.05
C LEU A 412 8.98 -1.70 20.99
N ALA A 413 9.07 -1.06 19.83
CA ALA A 413 9.73 0.24 19.69
C ALA A 413 9.09 1.37 20.52
N PRO A 414 7.75 1.58 20.54
CA PRO A 414 7.16 2.60 21.40
C PRO A 414 7.41 2.32 22.89
N LEU A 415 7.48 1.05 23.28
CA LEU A 415 7.71 0.65 24.68
C LEU A 415 9.13 0.96 25.18
N LEU A 416 10.10 1.21 24.29
CA LEU A 416 11.45 1.65 24.66
C LEU A 416 11.49 3.11 25.14
N VAL A 417 10.56 3.93 24.68
CA VAL A 417 10.57 5.39 24.89
C VAL A 417 9.42 5.90 25.77
N GLY A 418 8.61 5.00 26.34
CA GLY A 418 7.44 5.39 27.12
C GLY A 418 6.23 5.78 26.26
N GLY A 419 6.17 5.32 25.01
CA GLY A 419 5.01 5.42 24.13
C GLY A 419 4.02 4.26 24.33
N SER A 420 3.11 4.06 23.39
CA SER A 420 2.11 3.00 23.43
C SER A 420 1.84 2.41 22.04
N THR A 421 1.29 1.21 22.04
CA THR A 421 0.86 0.52 20.81
C THR A 421 -0.66 0.43 20.73
N LEU A 422 -1.25 0.85 19.61
CA LEU A 422 -2.66 0.67 19.29
C LEU A 422 -2.83 -0.50 18.32
N ILE A 423 -3.40 -1.61 18.78
CA ILE A 423 -3.65 -2.79 17.95
C ILE A 423 -4.86 -2.54 17.06
N VAL A 424 -4.68 -2.77 15.75
CA VAL A 424 -5.70 -2.55 14.74
C VAL A 424 -6.17 -3.87 14.16
N ASP A 425 -7.47 -4.14 14.27
CA ASP A 425 -8.09 -5.32 13.68
C ASP A 425 -7.98 -5.28 12.15
N THR A 426 -7.80 -6.45 11.53
CA THR A 426 -7.75 -6.56 10.06
C THR A 426 -9.01 -6.00 9.42
N GLU A 427 -10.19 -6.26 9.99
CA GLU A 427 -11.46 -5.72 9.48
C GLU A 427 -11.48 -4.19 9.51
N THR A 428 -10.95 -3.57 10.57
CA THR A 428 -10.84 -2.11 10.69
C THR A 428 -9.81 -1.55 9.70
N GLN A 429 -8.67 -2.22 9.53
CA GLN A 429 -7.66 -1.81 8.55
C GLN A 429 -8.17 -1.93 7.11
N LEU A 430 -8.99 -2.92 6.78
CA LEU A 430 -9.56 -3.05 5.43
C LEU A 430 -10.69 -2.04 5.17
N ASP A 431 -11.17 -1.37 6.22
CA ASP A 431 -12.12 -0.27 6.14
C ASP A 431 -11.39 1.08 6.28
N VAL A 432 -11.02 1.66 5.14
CA VAL A 432 -10.18 2.87 5.07
C VAL A 432 -10.72 4.01 5.94
N ASP A 433 -12.03 4.27 5.91
CA ASP A 433 -12.62 5.35 6.71
C ASP A 433 -12.54 5.05 8.22
N ARG A 434 -12.88 3.83 8.64
CA ARG A 434 -12.74 3.43 10.05
C ARG A 434 -11.28 3.45 10.51
N PHE A 435 -10.35 3.09 9.63
CA PHE A 435 -8.94 3.14 9.94
C PHE A 435 -8.46 4.59 10.14
N ILE A 436 -8.87 5.51 9.27
CA ILE A 436 -8.60 6.95 9.42
C ILE A 436 -9.22 7.49 10.72
N ASP A 437 -10.47 7.14 11.01
CA ASP A 437 -11.18 7.54 12.24
C ASP A 437 -10.47 7.03 13.49
N LEU A 438 -10.03 5.76 13.46
CA LEU A 438 -9.28 5.14 14.55
C LEU A 438 -7.93 5.82 14.76
N MET A 439 -7.21 6.16 13.69
CA MET A 439 -5.94 6.88 13.80
C MET A 439 -6.13 8.27 14.41
N ALA A 440 -7.12 9.03 13.92
CA ALA A 440 -7.40 10.37 14.41
C ALA A 440 -7.91 10.36 15.87
N GLY A 441 -8.87 9.48 16.20
CA GLY A 441 -9.43 9.36 17.55
C GLY A 441 -8.50 8.68 18.56
N GLY A 442 -7.56 7.87 18.07
CA GLY A 442 -6.53 7.19 18.86
C GLY A 442 -5.28 8.03 19.12
N GLY A 443 -5.20 9.25 18.56
CA GLY A 443 -4.03 10.12 18.68
C GLY A 443 -2.77 9.45 18.11
N VAL A 444 -2.87 8.80 16.95
CA VAL A 444 -1.76 8.06 16.33
C VAL A 444 -0.74 9.00 15.72
N GLN A 445 0.53 8.87 16.09
CA GLN A 445 1.62 9.66 15.51
C GLN A 445 2.39 8.92 14.42
N VAL A 446 2.45 7.58 14.50
CA VAL A 446 3.20 6.75 13.54
C VAL A 446 2.38 5.55 13.10
N VAL A 447 2.36 5.33 11.78
CA VAL A 447 1.76 4.16 11.13
C VAL A 447 2.75 3.57 10.13
N GLN A 448 2.73 2.24 9.99
CA GLN A 448 3.39 1.58 8.86
C GLN A 448 2.41 0.70 8.10
N ILE A 449 2.45 0.83 6.77
CA ILE A 449 1.59 0.13 5.81
C ILE A 449 2.37 -0.21 4.54
N VAL A 450 1.80 -1.00 3.64
CA VAL A 450 2.44 -1.26 2.33
C VAL A 450 2.10 -0.14 1.33
N PRO A 451 2.98 0.20 0.36
CA PRO A 451 2.72 1.20 -0.67
C PRO A 451 1.38 1.01 -1.40
N ALA A 452 1.00 -0.24 -1.71
CA ALA A 452 -0.29 -0.50 -2.36
C ALA A 452 -1.50 -0.10 -1.50
N TYR A 453 -1.44 -0.28 -0.17
CA TYR A 453 -2.50 0.15 0.74
C TYR A 453 -2.50 1.68 0.91
N LEU A 454 -1.33 2.32 0.91
CA LEU A 454 -1.22 3.78 0.90
C LEU A 454 -1.89 4.40 -0.35
N ASP A 455 -1.78 3.77 -1.52
CA ASP A 455 -2.47 4.21 -2.75
C ASP A 455 -3.99 4.21 -2.58
N VAL A 456 -4.53 3.14 -1.99
CA VAL A 456 -5.96 3.00 -1.69
C VAL A 456 -6.43 4.05 -0.67
N MET A 457 -5.66 4.26 0.40
CA MET A 457 -5.95 5.26 1.40
C MET A 457 -5.92 6.67 0.78
N LEU A 458 -4.93 6.97 -0.06
CA LEU A 458 -4.82 8.26 -0.73
C LEU A 458 -5.99 8.54 -1.66
N ALA A 459 -6.48 7.57 -2.43
CA ALA A 459 -7.65 7.75 -3.27
C ALA A 459 -8.89 8.19 -2.46
N ARG A 460 -9.05 7.68 -1.24
CA ARG A 460 -10.12 8.09 -0.33
C ARG A 460 -9.85 9.47 0.32
N LEU A 461 -8.62 9.76 0.69
CA LEU A 461 -8.23 11.03 1.30
C LEU A 461 -8.34 12.20 0.31
N GLU A 462 -8.00 11.99 -0.96
CA GLU A 462 -8.17 13.00 -2.03
C GLU A 462 -9.65 13.37 -2.25
N ALA A 463 -10.56 12.41 -2.09
CA ALA A 463 -12.00 12.67 -2.22
C ALA A 463 -12.58 13.44 -1.01
N SER A 464 -12.00 13.27 0.18
CA SER A 464 -12.61 13.70 1.45
C SER A 464 -11.85 14.83 2.16
N HIS A 465 -10.58 15.09 1.81
CA HIS A 465 -9.69 16.10 2.39
C HIS A 465 -9.63 16.09 3.93
N ARG A 466 -9.73 14.91 4.54
CA ARG A 466 -9.83 14.77 6.00
C ARG A 466 -8.47 15.00 6.68
N PRO A 467 -8.44 15.65 7.86
CA PRO A 467 -7.23 15.68 8.68
C PRO A 467 -6.91 14.29 9.22
N LEU A 468 -5.61 13.98 9.35
CA LEU A 468 -5.12 12.70 9.91
C LEU A 468 -4.78 12.80 11.41
N GLY A 469 -5.34 13.78 12.11
CA GLY A 469 -5.09 13.99 13.54
C GLY A 469 -3.63 14.35 13.84
N ASP A 470 -3.05 13.64 14.80
CA ASP A 470 -1.68 13.86 15.29
C ASP A 470 -0.59 13.14 14.47
N LEU A 471 -0.96 12.55 13.33
CA LEU A 471 -0.05 11.76 12.52
C LEU A 471 1.12 12.61 12.01
N ARG A 472 2.36 12.17 12.29
CA ARG A 472 3.59 12.86 11.86
C ARG A 472 4.48 12.05 10.93
N SER A 473 4.30 10.73 10.89
CA SER A 473 5.11 9.84 10.05
C SER A 473 4.32 8.64 9.56
N VAL A 474 4.42 8.38 8.26
CA VAL A 474 3.98 7.16 7.61
C VAL A 474 5.21 6.41 7.13
N SER A 475 5.44 5.21 7.64
CA SER A 475 6.43 4.31 7.07
C SER A 475 5.76 3.39 6.04
N VAL A 476 6.47 3.09 4.97
CA VAL A 476 6.08 2.09 3.99
C VAL A 476 7.19 1.07 3.78
N THR A 477 6.83 -0.20 3.70
CA THR A 477 7.78 -1.30 3.47
C THR A 477 7.12 -2.43 2.68
N GLY A 478 7.89 -3.43 2.29
CA GLY A 478 7.40 -4.64 1.63
C GLY A 478 7.23 -4.55 0.11
N GLU A 479 7.15 -3.34 -0.47
CA GLU A 479 7.03 -3.12 -1.92
C GLU A 479 7.82 -1.87 -2.36
N ALA A 480 8.03 -1.73 -3.67
CA ALA A 480 8.68 -0.54 -4.23
C ALA A 480 7.78 0.70 -4.11
N LEU A 481 8.27 1.76 -3.46
CA LEU A 481 7.54 3.01 -3.33
C LEU A 481 7.60 3.83 -4.64
N LYS A 482 6.48 3.98 -5.33
CA LYS A 482 6.40 4.74 -6.60
C LYS A 482 6.44 6.24 -6.33
N ALA A 483 7.21 7.01 -7.10
CA ALA A 483 7.31 8.47 -6.90
C ALA A 483 5.97 9.20 -7.10
N ARG A 484 5.08 8.68 -7.97
CA ARG A 484 3.72 9.21 -8.13
C ARG A 484 2.94 9.23 -6.81
N LEU A 485 3.17 8.22 -5.96
CA LEU A 485 2.50 8.08 -4.67
C LEU A 485 3.02 9.12 -3.68
N VAL A 486 4.33 9.36 -3.69
CA VAL A 486 4.99 10.40 -2.89
C VAL A 486 4.51 11.79 -3.27
N LYS A 487 4.40 12.09 -4.57
CA LYS A 487 3.86 13.36 -5.08
C LYS A 487 2.44 13.61 -4.58
N ARG A 488 1.57 12.60 -4.65
CA ARG A 488 0.18 12.68 -4.14
C ARG A 488 0.14 12.85 -2.62
N TRP A 489 0.97 12.11 -1.90
CA TRP A 489 1.06 12.22 -0.44
C TRP A 489 1.38 13.64 0.02
N PHE A 490 2.50 14.21 -0.45
CA PHE A 490 2.92 15.55 -0.04
C PHE A 490 2.05 16.68 -0.61
N ALA A 491 1.28 16.43 -1.67
CA ALA A 491 0.28 17.38 -2.13
C ALA A 491 -0.88 17.54 -1.11
N LEU A 492 -1.26 16.46 -0.43
CA LEU A 492 -2.30 16.48 0.60
C LEU A 492 -1.75 16.80 2.00
N TYR A 493 -0.60 16.22 2.36
CA TYR A 493 -0.03 16.27 3.71
C TYR A 493 1.45 16.66 3.70
N PRO A 494 1.80 17.92 3.35
CA PRO A 494 3.19 18.36 3.25
C PRO A 494 3.95 18.31 4.59
N GLY A 495 3.26 18.26 5.72
CA GLY A 495 3.86 18.21 7.07
C GLY A 495 4.05 16.80 7.64
N ILE A 496 3.61 15.74 6.94
CA ILE A 496 3.69 14.36 7.44
C ILE A 496 4.77 13.60 6.67
N ARG A 497 5.82 13.17 7.39
CA ARG A 497 6.97 12.49 6.81
C ARG A 497 6.59 11.14 6.22
N LEU A 498 7.23 10.77 5.11
CA LEU A 498 7.08 9.46 4.49
C LEU A 498 8.42 8.72 4.57
N VAL A 499 8.45 7.53 5.16
CA VAL A 499 9.68 6.74 5.30
C VAL A 499 9.60 5.47 4.47
N ASN A 500 10.39 5.40 3.40
CA ASN A 500 10.55 4.18 2.60
C ASN A 500 11.55 3.25 3.31
N ALA A 501 11.11 2.07 3.72
CA ALA A 501 11.93 1.12 4.45
C ALA A 501 12.20 -0.14 3.62
N TYR A 502 13.40 -0.69 3.78
CA TYR A 502 13.87 -1.87 3.07
C TYR A 502 14.72 -2.73 4.01
N GLY A 503 14.48 -4.04 3.92
CA GLY A 503 15.26 -5.07 4.61
C GLY A 503 14.65 -6.45 4.38
N ALA A 504 15.00 -7.37 5.27
CA ALA A 504 14.55 -8.76 5.22
C ALA A 504 14.55 -9.38 6.62
N THR A 505 13.78 -10.45 6.78
CA THR A 505 13.68 -11.16 8.06
C THR A 505 15.00 -11.70 8.57
N GLU A 506 15.90 -12.12 7.67
CA GLU A 506 17.23 -12.61 8.03
C GLU A 506 18.17 -11.54 8.59
N VAL A 507 17.80 -10.26 8.49
CA VAL A 507 18.61 -9.11 8.93
C VAL A 507 17.88 -8.25 9.97
N SER A 508 17.04 -8.90 10.79
CA SER A 508 16.28 -8.25 11.86
C SER A 508 15.37 -7.12 11.36
N ASP A 509 14.56 -7.41 10.34
CA ASP A 509 13.61 -6.50 9.66
C ASP A 509 14.29 -5.47 8.76
N ASP A 510 13.95 -4.18 8.86
CA ASP A 510 14.52 -3.13 7.99
C ASP A 510 15.99 -2.82 8.33
N THR A 511 16.81 -2.65 7.29
CA THR A 511 18.24 -2.32 7.34
C THR A 511 18.60 -1.03 6.60
N MET A 512 17.67 -0.47 5.84
CA MET A 512 17.82 0.79 5.14
C MET A 512 16.53 1.63 5.23
N HIS A 513 16.64 2.95 5.43
CA HIS A 513 15.51 3.89 5.38
C HIS A 513 15.79 5.10 4.47
N ALA A 514 14.81 5.49 3.65
CA ALA A 514 14.75 6.82 3.05
C ALA A 514 13.67 7.65 3.76
N VAL A 515 14.10 8.61 4.58
CA VAL A 515 13.21 9.54 5.27
C VAL A 515 12.93 10.72 4.36
N LEU A 516 11.67 10.91 3.97
CA LEU A 516 11.24 11.96 3.07
C LEU A 516 10.39 12.98 3.85
N ASP A 517 10.78 14.24 3.77
CA ASP A 517 10.00 15.38 4.28
C ASP A 517 9.34 16.20 3.16
N ARG A 518 9.66 15.85 1.92
CA ARG A 518 9.16 16.48 0.70
C ARG A 518 9.27 15.52 -0.47
N VAL A 519 8.61 15.87 -1.57
CA VAL A 519 8.80 15.18 -2.85
C VAL A 519 10.28 15.25 -3.22
N PRO A 520 10.95 14.12 -3.52
CA PRO A 520 12.30 14.13 -4.06
C PRO A 520 12.36 15.03 -5.29
N GLU A 521 13.39 15.89 -5.38
CA GLU A 521 13.57 16.82 -6.52
C GLU A 521 13.75 16.08 -7.86
N ARG A 522 14.08 14.79 -7.78
CA ARG A 522 14.26 13.88 -8.91
C ARG A 522 12.91 13.37 -9.43
N ASP A 523 12.75 13.38 -10.75
CA ASP A 523 11.64 12.68 -11.41
C ASP A 523 11.95 11.18 -11.53
N LEU A 524 11.91 10.49 -10.40
CA LEU A 524 12.11 9.04 -10.34
C LEU A 524 10.81 8.30 -10.69
N ALA A 525 10.90 7.10 -11.24
CA ALA A 525 9.75 6.20 -11.31
C ALA A 525 9.46 5.58 -9.92
N VAL A 526 10.53 5.20 -9.21
CA VAL A 526 10.53 4.54 -7.90
C VAL A 526 11.51 5.26 -6.99
N VAL A 527 11.14 5.43 -5.72
CA VAL A 527 12.02 5.99 -4.69
C VAL A 527 13.14 5.01 -4.39
N ASN A 528 14.37 5.51 -4.37
CA ASN A 528 15.55 4.72 -4.02
C ASN A 528 15.43 4.12 -2.61
N VAL A 529 16.09 2.99 -2.42
CA VAL A 529 16.38 2.47 -1.09
C VAL A 529 17.32 3.48 -0.43
N GLY A 530 16.99 3.95 0.77
CA GLY A 530 17.66 5.09 1.39
C GLY A 530 19.05 4.78 1.92
N HIS A 531 19.33 5.17 3.16
CA HIS A 531 20.65 4.99 3.78
C HIS A 531 20.65 3.81 4.75
N SER A 532 21.85 3.27 4.99
CA SER A 532 22.08 2.17 5.92
C SER A 532 21.81 2.60 7.35
N LEU A 533 21.05 1.77 8.07
CA LEU A 533 20.70 2.03 9.46
C LEU A 533 21.91 1.89 10.37
N ARG A 534 21.84 2.48 11.57
CA ARG A 534 22.90 2.39 12.58
C ARG A 534 23.45 0.96 12.73
N ASN A 535 24.78 0.85 12.81
CA ASN A 535 25.51 -0.41 12.96
C ASN A 535 25.32 -1.46 11.84
N VAL A 536 24.67 -1.13 10.73
CA VAL A 536 24.57 -2.00 9.56
C VAL A 536 25.69 -1.68 8.57
N ASN A 537 26.34 -2.73 8.07
CA ASN A 537 27.19 -2.61 6.89
C ASN A 537 26.39 -3.01 5.67
N THR A 538 26.44 -2.20 4.62
CA THR A 538 25.75 -2.49 3.36
C THR A 538 26.77 -2.51 2.24
N TYR A 539 26.76 -3.56 1.43
CA TYR A 539 27.63 -3.66 0.26
C TYR A 539 26.81 -3.98 -1.00
N ILE A 540 27.35 -3.57 -2.15
CA ILE A 540 26.94 -4.07 -3.45
C ILE A 540 28.08 -4.96 -3.96
N LEU A 541 27.85 -6.26 -4.04
CA LEU A 541 28.89 -7.25 -4.33
C LEU A 541 28.64 -8.02 -5.63
N ASP A 542 29.72 -8.52 -6.23
CA ASP A 542 29.68 -9.48 -7.31
C ASP A 542 29.43 -10.92 -6.80
N GLU A 543 29.35 -11.88 -7.73
CA GLU A 543 29.14 -13.32 -7.43
C GLU A 543 30.26 -13.94 -6.57
N ARG A 544 31.40 -13.24 -6.41
CA ARG A 544 32.58 -13.66 -5.63
C ARG A 544 32.73 -12.86 -4.33
N LEU A 545 31.67 -12.17 -3.91
CA LEU A 545 31.62 -11.33 -2.70
C LEU A 545 32.61 -10.15 -2.72
N ARG A 546 32.90 -9.60 -3.90
CA ARG A 546 33.76 -8.41 -4.03
C ARG A 546 32.94 -7.16 -4.33
N VAL A 547 33.33 -6.06 -3.70
CA VAL A 547 32.74 -4.74 -3.95
C VAL A 547 32.89 -4.38 -5.43
N VAL A 548 31.75 -4.05 -6.05
CA VAL A 548 31.72 -3.58 -7.44
C VAL A 548 32.07 -2.09 -7.52
N PRO A 549 32.52 -1.58 -8.68
CA PRO A 549 32.72 -0.14 -8.88
C PRO A 549 31.47 0.69 -8.52
N LEU A 550 31.65 1.90 -8.01
CA LEU A 550 30.52 2.81 -7.74
C LEU A 550 29.63 2.98 -8.98
N GLY A 551 28.36 2.58 -8.85
CA GLY A 551 27.34 2.67 -9.90
C GLY A 551 27.14 1.39 -10.69
N ALA A 552 28.04 0.43 -10.56
CA ALA A 552 27.87 -0.89 -11.13
C ALA A 552 26.73 -1.65 -10.42
N PRO A 553 25.89 -2.41 -11.16
CA PRO A 553 24.93 -3.32 -10.55
C PRO A 553 25.61 -4.46 -9.79
N GLY A 554 25.06 -4.86 -8.65
CA GLY A 554 25.50 -6.05 -7.92
C GLY A 554 24.46 -6.51 -6.91
N GLU A 555 24.75 -7.60 -6.21
CA GLU A 555 23.89 -8.11 -5.14
C GLU A 555 23.97 -7.18 -3.93
N ILE A 556 22.82 -6.74 -3.42
CA ILE A 556 22.72 -6.00 -2.16
C ILE A 556 22.93 -6.99 -1.02
N VAL A 557 23.90 -6.74 -0.17
CA VAL A 557 24.20 -7.61 0.97
C VAL A 557 24.35 -6.81 2.26
N PHE A 558 24.10 -7.48 3.38
CA PHE A 558 24.16 -6.86 4.70
C PHE A 558 25.12 -7.60 5.62
N SER A 559 25.79 -6.85 6.48
CA SER A 559 26.69 -7.36 7.49
C SER A 559 26.54 -6.60 8.81
N GLY A 560 27.02 -7.20 9.89
CA GLY A 560 27.03 -6.63 11.23
C GLY A 560 25.87 -7.13 12.09
N VAL A 561 25.53 -6.35 13.12
CA VAL A 561 24.61 -6.75 14.20
C VAL A 561 23.20 -7.12 13.73
N CYS A 562 22.80 -6.63 12.55
CA CYS A 562 21.49 -6.94 11.97
C CYS A 562 21.36 -8.40 11.52
N VAL A 563 22.46 -9.04 11.09
CA VAL A 563 22.44 -10.35 10.45
C VAL A 563 22.15 -11.44 11.49
N GLY A 564 21.06 -12.17 11.28
CA GLY A 564 20.65 -13.30 12.11
C GLY A 564 21.64 -14.48 12.07
N ARG A 565 21.39 -15.47 12.93
CA ARG A 565 22.27 -16.63 13.11
C ARG A 565 22.21 -17.61 11.94
N GLY A 566 21.11 -17.60 11.18
CA GLY A 566 20.86 -18.53 10.08
C GLY A 566 19.41 -19.00 10.05
N TYR A 567 19.18 -20.12 9.38
CA TYR A 567 17.89 -20.80 9.38
C TYR A 567 17.86 -21.95 10.39
N ILE A 568 16.80 -22.01 11.20
CA ILE A 568 16.64 -23.03 12.25
C ILE A 568 16.61 -24.43 11.62
N ASN A 569 17.50 -25.30 12.09
CA ASN A 569 17.64 -26.69 11.62
C ASN A 569 17.78 -26.86 10.09
N ASP A 570 18.29 -25.85 9.37
CA ASP A 570 18.56 -25.89 7.93
C ASP A 570 20.00 -25.37 7.63
N PRO A 571 21.04 -26.18 7.90
CA PRO A 571 22.43 -25.77 7.70
C PRO A 571 22.78 -25.56 6.22
N GLU A 572 22.11 -26.26 5.30
CA GLU A 572 22.38 -26.16 3.86
C GLU A 572 21.98 -24.79 3.32
N ARG A 573 20.74 -24.34 3.58
CA ARG A 573 20.32 -22.99 3.17
C ARG A 573 21.04 -21.91 3.97
N THR A 574 21.39 -22.20 5.23
CA THR A 574 22.19 -21.26 6.02
C THR A 574 23.54 -21.00 5.36
N ALA A 575 24.27 -22.03 4.96
CA ALA A 575 25.59 -21.86 4.33
C ALA A 575 25.54 -21.13 2.97
N LEU A 576 24.41 -21.20 2.26
CA LEU A 576 24.22 -20.50 0.97
C LEU A 576 23.92 -19.01 1.13
N ALA A 577 23.14 -18.64 2.16
CA ALA A 577 22.64 -17.28 2.35
C ALA A 577 23.42 -16.48 3.43
N PHE A 578 23.97 -17.17 4.42
CA PHE A 578 24.73 -16.60 5.53
C PHE A 578 26.19 -17.04 5.42
N THR A 579 27.06 -16.11 5.06
CA THR A 579 28.50 -16.34 4.92
C THR A 579 29.28 -15.48 5.91
N THR A 580 30.60 -15.65 5.94
CA THR A 580 31.48 -14.73 6.64
C THR A 580 31.64 -13.45 5.81
N ASP A 581 31.66 -12.30 6.47
CA ASP A 581 32.02 -11.04 5.85
C ASP A 581 33.52 -11.08 5.44
N PRO A 582 33.87 -10.96 4.14
CA PRO A 582 35.27 -10.99 3.72
C PRO A 582 36.05 -9.74 4.13
N TYR A 583 35.37 -8.72 4.63
CA TYR A 583 35.92 -7.40 4.97
C TYR A 583 35.99 -7.10 6.46
N LEU A 584 35.33 -7.91 7.29
CA LEU A 584 35.27 -7.74 8.74
C LEU A 584 35.44 -9.09 9.43
N GLU A 585 36.41 -9.17 10.33
CA GLU A 585 36.66 -10.39 11.12
C GLU A 585 35.43 -10.75 11.98
N ASP A 586 35.21 -12.07 12.12
CA ASP A 586 34.16 -12.66 12.96
C ASP A 586 32.74 -12.09 12.77
N THR A 587 32.46 -11.52 11.59
CA THR A 587 31.17 -10.88 11.27
C THR A 587 30.39 -11.71 10.24
N ARG A 588 29.08 -11.89 10.47
CA ARG A 588 28.19 -12.56 9.52
C ARG A 588 27.76 -11.61 8.42
N LEU A 589 27.64 -12.15 7.20
CA LEU A 589 27.13 -11.49 6.01
C LEU A 589 25.92 -12.25 5.49
N TYR A 590 24.84 -11.54 5.18
CA TYR A 590 23.63 -12.09 4.56
C TYR A 590 23.49 -11.63 3.11
N ARG A 591 23.28 -12.62 2.24
CA ARG A 591 23.06 -12.47 0.80
C ARG A 591 21.57 -12.40 0.50
N THR A 592 21.10 -11.25 0.05
CA THR A 592 19.65 -10.99 -0.06
C THR A 592 19.02 -11.62 -1.31
N GLY A 593 19.80 -11.85 -2.37
CA GLY A 593 19.35 -12.13 -3.74
C GLY A 593 18.72 -10.93 -4.47
N ASP A 594 18.63 -9.77 -3.82
CA ASP A 594 18.23 -8.51 -4.43
C ASP A 594 19.44 -7.84 -5.11
N TYR A 595 19.21 -7.22 -6.25
CA TYR A 595 20.21 -6.48 -7.00
C TYR A 595 19.94 -4.98 -6.98
N GLY A 596 21.00 -4.21 -6.87
CA GLY A 596 20.95 -2.77 -6.87
C GLY A 596 22.28 -2.15 -7.28
N ARG A 597 22.33 -0.82 -7.29
CA ARG A 597 23.57 -0.07 -7.42
C ARG A 597 23.54 1.12 -6.48
N TRP A 598 24.71 1.51 -5.98
CA TRP A 598 24.81 2.77 -5.27
C TRP A 598 24.53 3.95 -6.21
N LEU A 599 24.18 5.08 -5.62
CA LEU A 599 24.09 6.38 -6.26
C LEU A 599 24.99 7.39 -5.52
N PRO A 600 25.36 8.52 -6.13
CA PRO A 600 26.29 9.49 -5.54
C PRO A 600 25.91 10.01 -4.16
N GLU A 601 24.63 9.99 -3.83
CA GLU A 601 24.11 10.48 -2.56
C GLU A 601 24.26 9.45 -1.45
N GLY A 602 24.74 8.24 -1.75
CA GLY A 602 24.79 7.13 -0.80
C GLY A 602 23.43 6.47 -0.57
N THR A 603 22.54 6.53 -1.59
CA THR A 603 21.30 5.75 -1.66
C THR A 603 21.46 4.62 -2.68
N ILE A 604 20.60 3.60 -2.62
CA ILE A 604 20.64 2.46 -3.54
C ILE A 604 19.45 2.52 -4.50
N GLU A 605 19.73 2.46 -5.80
CA GLU A 605 18.71 2.16 -6.80
C GLU A 605 18.46 0.65 -6.81
N PHE A 606 17.23 0.24 -6.53
CA PHE A 606 16.82 -1.16 -6.55
C PHE A 606 16.50 -1.61 -7.98
N LEU A 607 17.20 -2.63 -8.47
CA LEU A 607 17.10 -3.11 -9.85
C LEU A 607 16.25 -4.39 -9.98
N GLY A 608 15.88 -5.03 -8.86
CA GLY A 608 15.05 -6.22 -8.84
C GLY A 608 15.72 -7.42 -8.21
N ARG A 609 15.15 -8.61 -8.41
CA ARG A 609 15.69 -9.91 -7.96
C ARG A 609 16.15 -10.74 -9.15
N ARG A 610 17.18 -11.57 -8.95
CA ARG A 610 17.66 -12.52 -9.96
C ARG A 610 17.06 -13.92 -9.79
N ASP A 611 16.56 -14.25 -8.60
CA ASP A 611 15.86 -15.50 -8.32
C ASP A 611 14.35 -15.41 -8.62
N GLU A 612 13.65 -16.54 -8.49
CA GLU A 612 12.20 -16.63 -8.77
C GLU A 612 11.33 -16.17 -7.60
N GLN A 613 11.91 -15.51 -6.59
CA GLN A 613 11.18 -14.94 -5.48
C GLN A 613 10.41 -13.71 -5.92
N VAL A 614 9.19 -13.61 -5.41
CA VAL A 614 8.26 -12.57 -5.83
C VAL A 614 7.60 -11.93 -4.62
N LYS A 615 7.45 -10.61 -4.67
CA LYS A 615 6.64 -9.85 -3.72
C LYS A 615 5.25 -9.68 -4.31
N VAL A 616 4.24 -10.22 -3.64
CA VAL A 616 2.83 -10.11 -4.04
C VAL A 616 2.05 -9.60 -2.83
N ARG A 617 1.51 -8.37 -2.91
CA ARG A 617 0.72 -7.73 -1.84
C ARG A 617 1.48 -7.62 -0.50
N GLY A 618 2.76 -7.29 -0.58
CA GLY A 618 3.67 -7.27 0.58
C GLY A 618 4.13 -8.63 1.11
N TYR A 619 3.60 -9.76 0.61
CA TYR A 619 4.06 -11.10 0.97
C TYR A 619 5.25 -11.51 0.10
N ARG A 620 6.34 -11.94 0.74
CA ARG A 620 7.44 -12.62 0.06
C ARG A 620 7.03 -14.08 -0.18
N ILE A 621 6.84 -14.43 -1.45
CA ILE A 621 6.38 -15.75 -1.89
C ILE A 621 7.48 -16.40 -2.72
N GLU A 622 7.77 -17.64 -2.39
CA GLU A 622 8.66 -18.53 -3.14
C GLU A 622 7.82 -19.41 -4.05
N ILE A 623 7.90 -19.17 -5.35
CA ILE A 623 7.10 -19.89 -6.36
C ILE A 623 7.36 -21.40 -6.28
N GLY A 624 8.62 -21.80 -6.04
CA GLY A 624 9.01 -23.20 -5.87
C GLY A 624 8.31 -23.93 -4.73
N GLU A 625 7.86 -23.22 -3.67
CA GLU A 625 7.06 -23.82 -2.59
C GLU A 625 5.71 -24.33 -3.05
N ILE A 626 5.07 -23.57 -3.92
CA ILE A 626 3.78 -23.93 -4.46
C ILE A 626 3.95 -25.07 -5.47
N GLU A 627 4.96 -24.97 -6.35
CA GLU A 627 5.28 -25.99 -7.35
C GLU A 627 5.59 -27.36 -6.69
N ASN A 628 6.46 -27.38 -5.69
CA ASN A 628 6.82 -28.61 -4.99
C ASN A 628 5.63 -29.24 -4.25
N ARG A 629 4.72 -28.43 -3.69
CA ARG A 629 3.49 -28.97 -3.09
C ARG A 629 2.57 -29.55 -4.15
N LEU A 630 2.37 -28.88 -5.28
CA LEU A 630 1.58 -29.44 -6.39
C LEU A 630 2.13 -30.79 -6.86
N LEU A 631 3.45 -30.94 -6.95
CA LEU A 631 4.10 -32.20 -7.33
C LEU A 631 3.89 -33.34 -6.31
N GLN A 632 3.56 -33.04 -5.06
CA GLN A 632 3.23 -34.04 -4.03
C GLN A 632 1.78 -34.55 -4.14
N MET A 633 0.92 -33.88 -4.93
CA MET A 633 -0.46 -34.29 -5.09
C MET A 633 -0.55 -35.55 -5.97
N PRO A 634 -1.27 -36.60 -5.54
CA PRO A 634 -1.51 -37.76 -6.39
C PRO A 634 -2.16 -37.35 -7.72
N ARG A 635 -1.63 -37.89 -8.82
CA ARG A 635 -2.09 -37.68 -10.21
C ARG A 635 -1.66 -36.37 -10.88
N VAL A 636 -0.87 -35.53 -10.21
CA VAL A 636 -0.08 -34.45 -10.85
C VAL A 636 1.28 -35.02 -11.26
N ALA A 637 1.70 -34.76 -12.50
CA ALA A 637 2.98 -35.25 -13.03
C ALA A 637 4.06 -34.16 -13.10
N GLU A 638 3.68 -32.96 -13.55
CA GLU A 638 4.53 -31.77 -13.57
C GLU A 638 3.72 -30.56 -13.11
N ALA A 639 4.38 -29.57 -12.52
CA ALA A 639 3.75 -28.31 -12.10
C ALA A 639 4.71 -27.14 -12.29
N ALA A 640 4.16 -25.99 -12.69
CA ALA A 640 4.86 -24.72 -12.76
C ALA A 640 3.93 -23.58 -12.36
N VAL A 641 4.44 -22.60 -11.62
CA VAL A 641 3.67 -21.46 -11.14
C VAL A 641 4.33 -20.20 -11.67
N VAL A 642 3.52 -19.27 -12.17
CA VAL A 642 3.96 -17.97 -12.68
C VAL A 642 3.09 -16.87 -12.10
N ILE A 643 3.58 -15.63 -12.22
CA ILE A 643 2.77 -14.45 -11.97
C ILE A 643 2.17 -13.96 -13.28
N SER A 644 0.88 -13.66 -13.25
CA SER A 644 0.20 -12.87 -14.28
C SER A 644 -0.23 -11.51 -13.70
N GLY A 645 -0.25 -10.47 -14.55
CA GLY A 645 -0.51 -9.08 -14.18
C GLY A 645 0.70 -8.13 -14.39
N THR A 646 0.45 -6.92 -14.88
CA THR A 646 1.47 -5.91 -15.23
C THR A 646 1.82 -4.93 -14.10
N HIS A 647 1.03 -4.89 -13.03
CA HIS A 647 1.19 -3.98 -11.89
C HIS A 647 1.06 -4.76 -10.58
N ASP A 648 1.77 -4.34 -9.50
CA ASP A 648 1.74 -5.05 -8.20
C ASP A 648 0.33 -5.34 -7.69
N ASP A 649 -0.61 -4.42 -7.96
CA ASP A 649 -2.02 -4.50 -7.59
C ASP A 649 -2.84 -5.57 -8.33
N SER A 650 -2.36 -6.01 -9.50
CA SER A 650 -3.00 -7.02 -10.35
C SER A 650 -2.21 -8.34 -10.40
N LYS A 651 -1.08 -8.44 -9.67
CA LYS A 651 -0.30 -9.67 -9.61
C LYS A 651 -1.08 -10.80 -8.93
N HIS A 652 -1.18 -11.92 -9.61
CA HIS A 652 -1.78 -13.15 -9.09
C HIS A 652 -0.96 -14.37 -9.51
N LEU A 653 -0.99 -15.39 -8.65
CA LEU A 653 -0.33 -16.67 -8.87
C LEU A 653 -1.20 -17.54 -9.80
N VAL A 654 -0.61 -18.04 -10.88
CA VAL A 654 -1.22 -18.93 -11.86
C VAL A 654 -0.43 -20.23 -11.89
N ALA A 655 -1.08 -21.35 -11.59
CA ALA A 655 -0.48 -22.68 -11.66
C ALA A 655 -0.82 -23.36 -12.99
N PHE A 656 0.20 -23.94 -13.60
CA PHE A 656 0.11 -24.86 -14.72
C PHE A 656 0.49 -26.25 -14.23
N HIS A 657 -0.27 -27.27 -14.62
CA HIS A 657 0.03 -28.64 -14.24
C HIS A 657 -0.23 -29.62 -15.39
N THR A 658 0.44 -30.76 -15.34
CA THR A 658 0.17 -31.93 -16.20
C THR A 658 -0.30 -33.09 -15.32
N GLY A 659 -1.01 -34.06 -15.91
CA GLY A 659 -1.54 -35.19 -15.16
C GLY A 659 -2.92 -35.64 -15.62
N SER A 660 -3.65 -36.32 -14.74
CA SER A 660 -4.96 -36.92 -15.04
C SER A 660 -6.01 -35.86 -15.43
N GLU A 661 -6.80 -36.15 -16.46
CA GLU A 661 -7.86 -35.24 -16.93
C GLU A 661 -9.02 -35.08 -15.94
N ASP A 662 -9.24 -36.04 -15.03
CA ASP A 662 -10.34 -35.95 -14.06
C ASP A 662 -9.98 -35.18 -12.79
N LEU A 663 -8.74 -34.67 -12.66
CA LEU A 663 -8.36 -33.76 -11.57
C LEU A 663 -9.11 -32.43 -11.74
N GLN A 664 -9.96 -32.09 -10.78
CA GLN A 664 -10.66 -30.82 -10.78
C GLN A 664 -9.79 -29.73 -10.13
N THR A 665 -9.97 -28.48 -10.56
CA THR A 665 -9.31 -27.31 -9.96
C THR A 665 -9.56 -27.22 -8.45
N ALA A 666 -10.74 -27.62 -7.99
CA ALA A 666 -11.08 -27.67 -6.57
C ALA A 666 -10.17 -28.64 -5.80
N ASP A 667 -9.89 -29.82 -6.36
CA ASP A 667 -9.03 -30.82 -5.72
C ASP A 667 -7.60 -30.28 -5.50
N LEU A 668 -7.05 -29.58 -6.50
CA LEU A 668 -5.72 -28.95 -6.44
C LEU A 668 -5.67 -27.82 -5.40
N ARG A 669 -6.71 -26.98 -5.40
CA ARG A 669 -6.83 -25.86 -4.44
C ARG A 669 -6.93 -26.38 -3.01
N ASP A 670 -7.79 -27.36 -2.75
CA ASP A 670 -8.00 -27.93 -1.42
C ASP A 670 -6.74 -28.64 -0.92
N PHE A 671 -6.04 -29.35 -1.81
CA PHE A 671 -4.76 -29.98 -1.48
C PHE A 671 -3.70 -28.96 -1.05
N LEU A 672 -3.57 -27.84 -1.78
CA LEU A 672 -2.64 -26.78 -1.42
C LEU A 672 -3.05 -26.06 -0.12
N ALA A 673 -4.34 -25.72 0.02
CA ALA A 673 -4.87 -25.02 1.19
C ALA A 673 -4.71 -25.81 2.51
N ALA A 674 -4.57 -27.14 2.43
CA ALA A 674 -4.30 -27.98 3.60
C ALA A 674 -2.91 -27.75 4.23
N THR A 675 -1.95 -27.21 3.47
CA THR A 675 -0.54 -27.08 3.91
C THR A 675 0.07 -25.70 3.69
N LEU A 676 -0.44 -24.92 2.74
CA LEU A 676 0.02 -23.58 2.42
C LEU A 676 -0.90 -22.52 3.03
N PRO A 677 -0.36 -21.36 3.45
CA PRO A 677 -1.16 -20.18 3.78
C PRO A 677 -2.00 -19.72 2.57
N GLU A 678 -3.15 -19.11 2.84
CA GLU A 678 -4.10 -18.64 1.81
C GLU A 678 -3.44 -17.77 0.73
N TYR A 679 -2.54 -16.86 1.12
CA TYR A 679 -1.85 -15.95 0.17
C TYR A 679 -0.88 -16.66 -0.80
N MET A 680 -0.51 -17.92 -0.54
CA MET A 680 0.34 -18.72 -1.43
C MET A 680 -0.45 -19.65 -2.35
N VAL A 681 -1.76 -19.80 -2.15
CA VAL A 681 -2.60 -20.66 -2.99
C VAL A 681 -2.88 -19.95 -4.32
N PRO A 682 -2.54 -20.56 -5.49
CA PRO A 682 -2.80 -19.97 -6.80
C PRO A 682 -4.27 -19.64 -7.01
N SER A 683 -4.53 -18.49 -7.64
CA SER A 683 -5.89 -18.08 -8.01
C SER A 683 -6.42 -18.89 -9.19
N TYR A 684 -5.50 -19.41 -10.03
CA TYR A 684 -5.81 -20.12 -11.27
C TYR A 684 -5.01 -21.40 -11.41
N PHE A 685 -5.65 -22.39 -12.05
CA PHE A 685 -5.04 -23.67 -12.39
C PHE A 685 -5.39 -24.00 -13.83
N HIS A 686 -4.37 -24.25 -14.65
CA HIS A 686 -4.53 -24.65 -16.04
C HIS A 686 -3.84 -25.99 -16.28
N ARG A 687 -4.60 -26.96 -16.79
CA ARG A 687 -4.02 -28.23 -17.24
C ARG A 687 -3.39 -28.02 -18.61
N LEU A 688 -2.14 -28.47 -18.76
CA LEU A 688 -1.47 -28.62 -20.04
C LEU A 688 -1.20 -30.10 -20.31
N ASP A 689 -1.08 -30.48 -21.58
CA ASP A 689 -0.67 -31.82 -21.94
C ASP A 689 0.83 -32.07 -21.66
N ALA A 690 1.64 -31.02 -21.75
CA ALA A 690 3.04 -30.97 -21.34
C ALA A 690 3.42 -29.54 -20.94
N LEU A 691 4.35 -29.36 -20.00
CA LEU A 691 4.90 -28.04 -19.74
C LEU A 691 5.83 -27.61 -20.89
N PRO A 692 5.74 -26.34 -21.36
CA PRO A 692 6.63 -25.83 -22.39
C PRO A 692 8.04 -25.75 -21.84
N LEU A 693 9.02 -26.17 -22.63
CA LEU A 693 10.44 -26.19 -22.26
C LEU A 693 11.21 -25.17 -23.12
N THR A 694 12.17 -24.51 -22.49
CA THR A 694 13.22 -23.71 -23.14
C THR A 694 14.16 -24.61 -23.95
N GLU A 695 15.00 -24.03 -24.81
CA GLU A 695 16.03 -24.77 -25.58
C GLU A 695 17.01 -25.55 -24.68
N ASN A 696 17.11 -25.18 -23.40
CA ASN A 696 17.94 -25.86 -22.38
C ASN A 696 17.20 -26.95 -21.59
N GLY A 697 15.96 -27.30 -21.99
CA GLY A 697 15.17 -28.36 -21.34
C GLY A 697 14.58 -27.97 -19.97
N LYS A 698 14.63 -26.70 -19.57
CA LYS A 698 13.94 -26.17 -18.38
C LYS A 698 12.57 -25.64 -18.74
N THR A 699 11.60 -25.65 -17.82
CA THR A 699 10.28 -25.05 -18.03
C THR A 699 10.36 -23.58 -18.46
N ASP A 700 9.73 -23.25 -19.58
CA ASP A 700 9.68 -21.88 -20.12
C ASP A 700 8.63 -21.05 -19.39
N LYS A 701 9.01 -20.54 -18.21
CA LYS A 701 8.15 -19.67 -17.39
C LYS A 701 7.77 -18.37 -18.10
N LYS A 702 8.60 -17.87 -19.04
CA LYS A 702 8.28 -16.65 -19.80
C LYS A 702 7.14 -16.91 -20.78
N PHE A 703 7.19 -18.05 -21.48
CA PHE A 703 6.07 -18.51 -22.28
C PHE A 703 4.82 -18.73 -21.42
N LEU A 704 4.96 -19.40 -20.27
CA LEU A 704 3.83 -19.61 -19.35
C LEU A 704 3.24 -18.30 -18.80
N THR A 705 4.04 -17.28 -18.52
CA THR A 705 3.55 -15.94 -18.13
C THR A 705 2.77 -15.29 -19.27
N GLY A 706 3.27 -15.36 -20.51
CA GLY A 706 2.53 -14.88 -21.69
C GLY A 706 1.22 -15.65 -21.89
N LEU A 707 1.29 -16.97 -21.80
CA LEU A 707 0.15 -17.87 -21.90
C LEU A 707 -0.87 -17.62 -20.77
N ALA A 708 -0.44 -17.33 -19.55
CA ALA A 708 -1.32 -16.95 -18.45
C ALA A 708 -2.06 -15.63 -18.75
N GLY A 709 -1.41 -14.70 -19.45
CA GLY A 709 -2.04 -13.46 -19.94
C GLY A 709 -3.03 -13.70 -21.09
N GLU A 710 -2.78 -14.70 -21.95
CA GLU A 710 -3.62 -15.05 -23.11
C GLU A 710 -4.81 -15.95 -22.77
N LEU A 711 -4.55 -17.05 -22.06
CA LEU A 711 -5.59 -17.98 -21.61
C LEU A 711 -6.60 -17.28 -20.71
N GLY A 712 -6.14 -16.29 -19.94
CA GLY A 712 -6.95 -15.62 -18.95
C GLY A 712 -7.67 -16.62 -18.05
N GLN A 713 -8.72 -16.12 -17.44
CA GLN A 713 -9.50 -16.76 -16.40
C GLN A 713 -10.40 -17.79 -17.09
N GLY A 714 -10.36 -19.06 -16.66
CA GLY A 714 -10.94 -20.19 -17.36
C GLY A 714 -12.32 -19.90 -17.95
N VAL A 715 -12.53 -20.30 -19.21
CA VAL A 715 -13.78 -20.09 -19.95
C VAL A 715 -14.91 -20.89 -19.30
N ALA A 716 -15.54 -20.32 -18.28
CA ALA A 716 -16.95 -20.57 -18.02
C ALA A 716 -17.74 -20.04 -19.24
N ALA A 717 -18.88 -20.66 -19.54
CA ALA A 717 -19.75 -20.16 -20.61
C ALA A 717 -20.12 -18.70 -20.32
N TYR A 718 -19.59 -17.77 -21.10
CA TYR A 718 -19.84 -16.33 -20.91
C TYR A 718 -21.34 -16.04 -20.99
N LEU A 719 -21.92 -15.65 -19.86
CA LEU A 719 -23.27 -15.13 -19.75
C LEU A 719 -23.19 -13.67 -19.31
N PRO A 720 -23.71 -12.71 -20.10
CA PRO A 720 -23.56 -11.29 -19.78
C PRO A 720 -24.34 -10.90 -18.50
N PRO A 721 -23.91 -9.85 -17.79
CA PRO A 721 -24.66 -9.27 -16.67
C PRO A 721 -26.10 -8.92 -17.07
N ALA A 722 -27.07 -9.52 -16.36
CA ALA A 722 -28.48 -9.48 -16.71
C ALA A 722 -29.24 -8.33 -16.02
N THR A 723 -28.93 -8.02 -14.76
CA THR A 723 -29.60 -6.96 -13.98
C THR A 723 -28.79 -5.66 -13.94
N ASP A 724 -29.40 -4.55 -13.55
CA ASP A 724 -28.69 -3.26 -13.40
C ASP A 724 -27.64 -3.32 -12.28
N THR A 725 -27.93 -4.02 -11.18
CA THR A 725 -26.95 -4.30 -10.12
C THR A 725 -25.80 -5.15 -10.63
N GLU A 726 -26.06 -6.22 -11.39
CA GLU A 726 -25.00 -7.03 -12.03
C GLU A 726 -24.13 -6.17 -12.97
N ARG A 727 -24.72 -5.30 -13.81
CA ARG A 727 -23.98 -4.40 -14.73
C ARG A 727 -23.13 -3.37 -13.99
N ARG A 728 -23.66 -2.79 -12.91
CA ARG A 728 -22.97 -1.81 -12.07
C ARG A 728 -21.79 -2.43 -11.34
N LEU A 729 -22.01 -3.59 -10.72
CA LEU A 729 -20.96 -4.37 -10.06
C LEU A 729 -19.91 -4.84 -11.07
N ALA A 730 -20.31 -5.32 -12.24
CA ALA A 730 -19.37 -5.69 -13.32
C ALA A 730 -18.50 -4.52 -13.76
N THR A 731 -19.06 -3.31 -13.88
CA THR A 731 -18.28 -2.10 -14.22
C THR A 731 -17.25 -1.78 -13.14
N ALA A 732 -17.65 -1.86 -11.86
CA ALA A 732 -16.74 -1.62 -10.75
C ALA A 732 -15.66 -2.70 -10.63
N TRP A 733 -16.01 -3.97 -10.86
CA TRP A 733 -15.06 -5.08 -10.95
C TRP A 733 -14.08 -4.87 -12.10
N ALA A 734 -14.55 -4.48 -13.27
CA ALA A 734 -13.71 -4.21 -14.45
C ALA A 734 -12.64 -3.16 -14.18
N GLU A 735 -13.03 -2.05 -13.56
CA GLU A 735 -12.12 -0.96 -13.19
C GLU A 735 -11.09 -1.41 -12.14
N VAL A 736 -11.52 -2.13 -11.11
CA VAL A 736 -10.68 -2.54 -9.99
C VAL A 736 -9.73 -3.69 -10.33
N LEU A 737 -10.19 -4.63 -11.16
CA LEU A 737 -9.43 -5.79 -11.62
C LEU A 737 -8.63 -5.50 -12.90
N ASN A 738 -8.82 -4.31 -13.49
CA ASN A 738 -8.23 -3.89 -14.76
C ASN A 738 -8.52 -4.88 -15.91
N VAL A 739 -9.77 -5.34 -15.98
CA VAL A 739 -10.28 -6.20 -17.06
C VAL A 739 -11.35 -5.45 -17.86
N LEU A 740 -11.55 -5.84 -19.12
CA LEU A 740 -12.61 -5.24 -19.93
C LEU A 740 -13.98 -5.65 -19.37
N VAL A 741 -14.90 -4.69 -19.20
CA VAL A 741 -16.25 -4.98 -18.68
C VAL A 741 -17.00 -6.05 -19.49
N GLY A 742 -16.77 -6.11 -20.81
CA GLY A 742 -17.35 -7.15 -21.68
C GLY A 742 -16.75 -8.55 -21.51
N ARG A 743 -15.81 -8.73 -20.58
CA ARG A 743 -15.24 -10.03 -20.19
C ARG A 743 -15.72 -10.50 -18.82
N ILE A 744 -16.55 -9.73 -18.11
CA ILE A 744 -17.12 -10.12 -16.82
C ILE A 744 -18.51 -10.70 -17.07
N GLY A 745 -18.61 -12.01 -16.94
CA GLY A 745 -19.85 -12.76 -16.92
C GLY A 745 -20.53 -12.71 -15.56
N ARG A 746 -21.84 -12.93 -15.55
CA ARG A 746 -22.65 -12.95 -14.33
C ARG A 746 -22.32 -14.10 -13.38
N ASP A 747 -21.75 -15.18 -13.89
CA ASP A 747 -21.35 -16.37 -13.13
C ASP A 747 -19.88 -16.33 -12.71
N ASP A 748 -19.20 -15.22 -12.99
CA ASP A 748 -17.81 -15.06 -12.64
C ASP A 748 -17.65 -14.75 -11.15
N ASP A 749 -16.67 -15.39 -10.52
CA ASP A 749 -16.28 -15.19 -9.13
C ASP A 749 -15.19 -14.10 -9.04
N PHE A 750 -15.38 -13.10 -8.18
CA PHE A 750 -14.47 -11.96 -8.01
C PHE A 750 -13.02 -12.38 -7.78
N PHE A 751 -12.78 -13.36 -6.90
CA PHE A 751 -11.45 -13.85 -6.57
C PHE A 751 -10.90 -14.76 -7.66
N ALA A 752 -11.77 -15.55 -8.30
CA ALA A 752 -11.44 -16.27 -9.52
C ALA A 752 -11.26 -15.34 -10.73
N LEU A 753 -11.64 -14.07 -10.66
CA LEU A 753 -11.27 -13.02 -11.62
C LEU A 753 -10.04 -12.20 -11.18
N GLY A 754 -9.30 -12.69 -10.19
CA GLY A 754 -8.04 -12.09 -9.75
C GLY A 754 -8.26 -11.01 -8.69
N GLY A 755 -9.48 -10.94 -8.16
CA GLY A 755 -9.82 -10.20 -6.96
C GLY A 755 -8.95 -10.61 -5.78
N THR A 756 -8.60 -9.63 -5.00
CA THR A 756 -7.68 -9.71 -3.87
C THR A 756 -8.32 -8.97 -2.70
N SER A 757 -7.84 -9.14 -1.47
CA SER A 757 -8.34 -8.32 -0.36
C SER A 757 -8.15 -6.83 -0.62
N LEU A 758 -7.03 -6.43 -1.24
CA LEU A 758 -6.79 -5.02 -1.60
C LEU A 758 -7.69 -4.55 -2.75
N ALA A 759 -7.92 -5.40 -3.75
CA ALA A 759 -8.88 -5.13 -4.81
C ALA A 759 -10.31 -5.05 -4.24
N ALA A 760 -10.65 -5.87 -3.26
CA ALA A 760 -11.92 -5.80 -2.54
C ALA A 760 -12.04 -4.47 -1.79
N VAL A 761 -11.00 -4.01 -1.10
CA VAL A 761 -11.01 -2.68 -0.47
C VAL A 761 -11.16 -1.57 -1.51
N ARG A 762 -10.43 -1.63 -2.64
CA ARG A 762 -10.61 -0.69 -3.76
C ARG A 762 -12.04 -0.70 -4.28
N LEU A 763 -12.64 -1.89 -4.42
CA LEU A 763 -14.01 -2.06 -4.84
C LEU A 763 -14.99 -1.45 -3.84
N MET A 764 -14.76 -1.66 -2.55
CA MET A 764 -15.56 -1.08 -1.47
C MET A 764 -15.45 0.45 -1.47
N VAL A 765 -14.24 1.01 -1.61
CA VAL A 765 -14.03 2.46 -1.76
C VAL A 765 -14.72 2.99 -3.02
N ARG A 766 -14.60 2.28 -4.14
CA ARG A 766 -15.21 2.66 -5.43
C ARG A 766 -16.73 2.62 -5.43
N LEU A 767 -17.31 1.71 -4.66
CA LEU A 767 -18.74 1.55 -4.46
C LEU A 767 -19.25 2.29 -3.21
N ASP A 768 -18.44 3.17 -2.61
CA ASP A 768 -18.73 3.91 -1.38
C ASP A 768 -19.38 3.03 -0.29
N ARG A 769 -18.79 1.84 -0.10
CA ARG A 769 -19.15 0.84 0.92
C ARG A 769 -20.54 0.24 0.82
N GLN A 770 -21.21 0.34 -0.33
CA GLN A 770 -22.47 -0.38 -0.58
C GLN A 770 -22.33 -1.91 -0.46
N ILE A 771 -21.11 -2.42 -0.52
CA ILE A 771 -20.77 -3.80 -0.20
C ILE A 771 -19.78 -3.84 0.96
N SER A 772 -19.94 -4.81 1.86
CA SER A 772 -18.93 -5.14 2.86
C SER A 772 -17.98 -6.22 2.33
N LEU A 773 -16.77 -6.31 2.87
CA LEU A 773 -15.84 -7.39 2.52
C LEU A 773 -16.45 -8.75 2.88
N ARG A 774 -17.15 -8.83 4.01
CA ARG A 774 -17.88 -10.02 4.44
C ARG A 774 -18.92 -10.44 3.39
N THR A 775 -19.66 -9.48 2.83
CA THR A 775 -20.65 -9.73 1.77
C THR A 775 -19.98 -10.25 0.50
N LEU A 776 -18.87 -9.63 0.09
CA LEU A 776 -18.11 -10.06 -1.09
C LEU A 776 -17.50 -11.45 -0.93
N VAL A 777 -16.99 -11.79 0.25
CA VAL A 777 -16.43 -13.12 0.54
C VAL A 777 -17.53 -14.17 0.63
N ALA A 778 -18.67 -13.85 1.23
CA ALA A 778 -19.81 -14.75 1.34
C ALA A 778 -20.49 -14.99 -0.03
N HIS A 779 -20.47 -13.99 -0.91
CA HIS A 779 -21.09 -14.02 -2.23
C HIS A 779 -20.08 -13.54 -3.27
N PRO A 780 -19.07 -14.37 -3.61
CA PRO A 780 -17.99 -13.93 -4.50
C PRO A 780 -18.40 -13.93 -5.97
N VAL A 781 -19.49 -14.61 -6.36
CA VAL A 781 -19.99 -14.67 -7.74
C VAL A 781 -20.81 -13.41 -8.08
N LEU A 782 -20.62 -12.80 -9.25
CA LEU A 782 -21.23 -11.50 -9.60
C LEU A 782 -22.76 -11.50 -9.43
N ARG A 783 -23.47 -12.52 -9.92
CA ARG A 783 -24.92 -12.63 -9.76
C ARG A 783 -25.34 -12.84 -8.30
N ASP A 784 -24.55 -13.55 -7.51
CA ASP A 784 -24.88 -13.88 -6.12
C ASP A 784 -24.57 -12.68 -5.24
N LEU A 785 -23.51 -11.92 -5.56
CA LEU A 785 -23.20 -10.64 -4.96
C LEU A 785 -24.28 -9.62 -5.31
N ALA A 786 -24.68 -9.54 -6.58
CA ALA A 786 -25.77 -8.67 -7.00
C ALA A 786 -27.05 -9.02 -6.26
N ALA A 787 -27.40 -10.31 -6.18
CA ALA A 787 -28.54 -10.78 -5.40
C ALA A 787 -28.39 -10.48 -3.90
N ALA A 788 -27.20 -10.59 -3.32
CA ALA A 788 -26.96 -10.25 -1.92
C ALA A 788 -26.99 -8.74 -1.66
N VAL A 789 -26.58 -7.92 -2.63
CA VAL A 789 -26.72 -6.46 -2.60
C VAL A 789 -28.18 -6.08 -2.71
N ASP A 790 -28.88 -6.63 -3.70
CA ASP A 790 -30.31 -6.43 -3.92
C ASP A 790 -31.13 -6.97 -2.72
N ALA A 791 -30.69 -8.06 -2.10
CA ALA A 791 -31.31 -8.65 -0.92
C ALA A 791 -30.91 -7.95 0.38
N ALA A 792 -29.73 -7.34 0.51
CA ALA A 792 -29.41 -6.47 1.64
C ALA A 792 -30.20 -5.16 1.54
N SER A 793 -30.35 -4.64 0.32
CA SER A 793 -31.32 -3.60 -0.02
C SER A 793 -32.78 -4.06 0.21
N GLY A 794 -33.04 -5.37 0.17
CA GLY A 794 -34.36 -5.99 0.41
C GLY A 794 -34.59 -6.58 1.82
N GLN A 795 -33.58 -6.68 2.70
CA GLN A 795 -33.66 -7.29 4.04
C GLN A 795 -33.65 -6.26 5.18
N ASP A 796 -33.34 -4.99 4.90
CA ASP A 796 -33.98 -3.88 5.61
C ASP A 796 -35.44 -3.67 5.15
N GLY A 797 -35.87 -4.45 4.15
CA GLY A 797 -37.19 -4.44 3.52
C GLY A 797 -37.95 -5.77 3.63
N ALA A 798 -37.99 -6.40 4.81
CA ALA A 798 -38.97 -7.44 5.12
C ALA A 798 -40.41 -6.88 5.19
N ARG A 799 -40.84 -6.24 4.10
CA ARG A 799 -42.15 -6.36 3.47
C ARG A 799 -41.97 -6.09 1.97
N SER A 800 -41.85 -7.17 1.22
CA SER A 800 -42.65 -7.52 0.04
C SER A 800 -41.81 -8.07 -1.11
N GLU A 801 -42.21 -9.26 -1.56
CA GLU A 801 -41.84 -9.84 -2.85
C GLU A 801 -42.28 -8.93 -4.02
N PRO A 802 -41.69 -9.13 -5.22
CA PRO A 802 -41.51 -8.06 -6.19
C PRO A 802 -42.83 -7.61 -6.83
N ALA A 803 -43.02 -6.29 -6.89
CA ALA A 803 -44.02 -5.63 -7.72
C ALA A 803 -43.34 -4.55 -8.60
N PRO A 804 -43.88 -4.29 -9.79
CA PRO A 804 -43.16 -3.74 -10.93
C PRO A 804 -42.98 -2.21 -10.85
N ALA A 805 -41.94 -1.71 -11.51
CA ALA A 805 -41.74 -0.32 -11.99
C ALA A 805 -42.47 0.81 -11.23
N GLY A 806 -41.71 1.53 -10.40
CA GLY A 806 -42.10 2.79 -9.75
C GLY A 806 -42.36 2.64 -8.26
N SER A 807 -41.38 2.95 -7.41
CA SER A 807 -41.64 3.10 -5.97
C SER A 807 -42.45 4.38 -5.75
N ASP A 808 -43.70 4.23 -5.31
CA ASP A 808 -44.61 5.34 -5.00
C ASP A 808 -44.24 6.06 -3.69
N GLU A 809 -43.37 5.48 -2.86
CA GLU A 809 -42.93 6.01 -1.55
C GLU A 809 -41.83 7.07 -1.68
N LEU A 810 -42.13 8.28 -1.19
CA LEU A 810 -41.24 9.43 -1.20
C LEU A 810 -40.45 9.61 0.10
N LEU A 811 -40.95 9.10 1.23
CA LEU A 811 -40.40 9.38 2.55
C LEU A 811 -39.34 8.33 2.95
N GLN A 812 -38.07 8.73 2.93
CA GLN A 812 -36.94 7.90 3.35
C GLN A 812 -36.64 8.09 4.83
N GLN A 813 -36.66 7.00 5.61
CA GLN A 813 -36.30 7.06 7.02
C GLN A 813 -34.76 7.08 7.18
N LEU A 814 -34.21 8.15 7.75
CA LEU A 814 -32.74 8.33 7.87
C LEU A 814 -32.19 7.95 9.25
N THR A 815 -33.06 7.79 10.24
CA THR A 815 -32.75 7.24 11.56
C THR A 815 -33.37 5.85 11.69
N PRO A 816 -32.74 4.89 12.40
CA PRO A 816 -33.34 3.59 12.68
C PRO A 816 -34.73 3.74 13.33
N PRO A 817 -35.68 2.81 13.09
CA PRO A 817 -36.99 2.86 13.72
C PRO A 817 -36.87 2.75 15.24
N ASP A 818 -37.18 3.85 15.92
CA ASP A 818 -37.20 3.96 17.38
C ASP A 818 -38.61 4.38 17.84
N HIS A 819 -39.33 3.45 18.48
CA HIS A 819 -40.66 3.70 19.04
C HIS A 819 -40.65 4.63 20.26
N THR A 820 -39.48 5.07 20.73
CA THR A 820 -39.30 6.00 21.84
C THR A 820 -38.97 7.43 21.40
N ALA A 821 -38.91 7.69 20.08
CA ALA A 821 -38.68 9.03 19.55
C ALA A 821 -39.76 10.02 20.02
N ARG A 822 -39.32 11.18 20.52
CA ARG A 822 -40.18 12.24 21.06
C ARG A 822 -40.94 12.99 19.97
N ALA A 823 -40.35 13.05 18.78
CA ALA A 823 -40.92 13.66 17.58
C ALA A 823 -40.18 13.15 16.34
N THR A 824 -40.82 13.28 15.17
CA THR A 824 -40.18 13.03 13.88
C THR A 824 -39.99 14.35 13.13
N LEU A 825 -38.75 14.65 12.75
CA LEU A 825 -38.41 15.72 11.82
C LEU A 825 -38.49 15.20 10.38
N VAL A 826 -39.35 15.79 9.56
CA VAL A 826 -39.45 15.47 8.12
C VAL A 826 -38.80 16.56 7.30
N CYS A 827 -37.75 16.19 6.56
CA CYS A 827 -36.88 17.09 5.83
C CYS A 827 -37.18 17.08 4.32
N PHE A 828 -37.23 18.27 3.71
CA PHE A 828 -37.45 18.48 2.29
C PHE A 828 -36.18 19.10 1.68
N PRO A 829 -35.59 18.49 0.65
CA PRO A 829 -34.30 18.91 0.10
C PRO A 829 -34.37 20.25 -0.62
N TYR A 830 -33.20 20.86 -0.82
CA TYR A 830 -33.01 22.03 -1.66
C TYR A 830 -33.05 21.66 -3.15
N ALA A 831 -33.10 22.66 -4.05
CA ALA A 831 -33.21 22.43 -5.49
C ALA A 831 -32.10 21.51 -6.02
N GLY A 832 -32.50 20.41 -6.66
CA GLY A 832 -31.62 19.34 -7.16
C GLY A 832 -31.14 18.34 -6.10
N GLY A 833 -31.36 18.61 -4.80
CA GLY A 833 -30.93 17.74 -3.71
C GLY A 833 -31.87 16.56 -3.46
N ASN A 834 -31.36 15.55 -2.76
CA ASN A 834 -32.07 14.31 -2.39
C ASN A 834 -32.04 14.05 -0.87
N ALA A 835 -32.66 12.95 -0.42
CA ALA A 835 -32.83 12.61 0.99
C ALA A 835 -31.49 12.43 1.74
N VAL A 836 -30.44 11.95 1.05
CA VAL A 836 -29.10 11.70 1.62
C VAL A 836 -28.49 12.97 2.25
N ASN A 837 -28.86 14.16 1.77
CA ASN A 837 -28.34 15.43 2.28
C ASN A 837 -28.62 15.69 3.76
N PHE A 838 -29.60 15.00 4.35
CA PHE A 838 -29.96 15.13 5.75
C PHE A 838 -29.36 14.03 6.65
N GLN A 839 -28.54 13.12 6.12
CA GLN A 839 -27.97 12.01 6.92
C GLN A 839 -27.11 12.49 8.09
N LEU A 840 -26.32 13.56 7.91
CA LEU A 840 -25.52 14.11 8.99
C LEU A 840 -26.40 14.75 10.08
N LEU A 841 -27.46 15.45 9.68
CA LEU A 841 -28.45 16.00 10.61
C LEU A 841 -29.18 14.87 11.36
N ALA A 842 -29.56 13.79 10.66
CA ALA A 842 -30.18 12.60 11.23
C ALA A 842 -29.30 11.93 12.30
N ARG A 843 -28.01 11.72 12.01
CA ARG A 843 -27.04 11.17 12.98
C ARG A 843 -26.88 12.07 14.20
N THR A 844 -26.97 13.38 14.03
CA THR A 844 -26.79 14.35 15.11
C THR A 844 -28.03 14.48 15.99
N LEU A 845 -29.23 14.30 15.43
CA LEU A 845 -30.50 14.35 16.16
C LEU A 845 -30.89 13.01 16.82
N ALA A 846 -30.35 11.89 16.35
CA ALA A 846 -30.62 10.56 16.91
C ALA A 846 -30.36 10.49 18.44
N PRO A 847 -29.22 10.98 18.99
CA PRO A 847 -28.98 11.01 20.44
C PRO A 847 -29.96 11.89 21.24
N GLU A 848 -30.59 12.88 20.59
CA GLU A 848 -31.59 13.79 21.22
C GLU A 848 -33.01 13.17 21.25
N GLY A 849 -33.16 11.93 20.77
CA GLY A 849 -34.44 11.23 20.72
C GLY A 849 -35.40 11.79 19.66
N ILE A 850 -34.87 12.35 18.57
CA ILE A 850 -35.66 12.90 17.46
C ILE A 850 -35.39 12.04 16.22
N ALA A 851 -36.44 11.38 15.71
CA ALA A 851 -36.36 10.62 14.47
C ALA A 851 -36.28 11.59 13.28
N VAL A 852 -35.56 11.22 12.22
CA VAL A 852 -35.45 12.02 11.01
C VAL A 852 -35.83 11.19 9.80
N ALA A 853 -36.75 11.74 9.01
CA ALA A 853 -37.09 11.24 7.68
C ALA A 853 -36.88 12.36 6.66
N ALA A 854 -36.53 12.01 5.43
CA ALA A 854 -36.32 12.98 4.36
C ALA A 854 -37.03 12.55 3.08
N VAL A 855 -37.51 13.52 2.31
CA VAL A 855 -38.23 13.27 1.07
C VAL A 855 -37.24 13.08 -0.08
N GLU A 856 -37.34 11.95 -0.75
CA GLU A 856 -36.70 11.70 -2.05
C GLU A 856 -37.62 12.23 -3.14
N LEU A 857 -37.17 13.23 -3.91
CA LEU A 857 -37.98 13.82 -4.95
C LEU A 857 -37.93 12.96 -6.23
N PRO A 858 -39.07 12.58 -6.83
CA PRO A 858 -39.12 11.86 -8.11
C PRO A 858 -38.30 12.56 -9.19
N GLY A 859 -37.54 11.80 -9.98
CA GLY A 859 -36.71 12.34 -11.06
C GLY A 859 -35.39 12.98 -10.60
N HIS A 860 -35.07 12.88 -9.31
CA HIS A 860 -33.80 13.34 -8.72
C HIS A 860 -32.80 12.20 -8.46
N ASP A 861 -33.24 10.94 -8.58
CA ASP A 861 -32.37 9.77 -8.51
C ASP A 861 -31.66 9.55 -9.85
N ILE A 862 -30.33 9.65 -9.83
CA ILE A 862 -29.45 9.46 -11.00
C ILE A 862 -29.56 8.03 -11.55
N SER A 863 -29.98 7.07 -10.73
CA SER A 863 -30.20 5.69 -11.15
C SER A 863 -31.52 5.47 -11.89
N HIS A 864 -32.44 6.45 -11.84
CA HIS A 864 -33.75 6.43 -12.52
C HIS A 864 -33.96 7.70 -13.38
N PRO A 865 -33.14 7.92 -14.43
CA PRO A 865 -33.12 9.18 -15.19
C PRO A 865 -34.41 9.50 -15.96
N ASP A 866 -35.28 8.51 -16.13
CA ASP A 866 -36.57 8.61 -16.83
C ASP A 866 -37.76 8.84 -15.88
N GLU A 867 -37.53 8.90 -14.56
CA GLU A 867 -38.59 9.17 -13.61
C GLU A 867 -39.13 10.62 -13.77
N PRO A 868 -40.47 10.81 -13.85
CA PRO A 868 -41.04 12.13 -14.05
C PRO A 868 -40.91 13.00 -12.81
N LEU A 869 -40.49 14.25 -13.01
CA LEU A 869 -40.49 15.29 -11.99
C LEU A 869 -41.94 15.66 -11.62
N ALA A 870 -42.19 15.97 -10.34
CA ALA A 870 -43.51 16.31 -9.83
C ALA A 870 -43.50 17.64 -9.08
N ASP A 871 -44.62 18.36 -9.13
CA ASP A 871 -44.73 19.70 -8.56
C ASP A 871 -44.96 19.69 -7.05
N VAL A 872 -44.75 20.85 -6.40
CA VAL A 872 -44.91 21.05 -4.94
C VAL A 872 -46.22 20.47 -4.40
N ALA A 873 -47.35 20.74 -5.06
CA ALA A 873 -48.66 20.26 -4.61
C ALA A 873 -48.83 18.74 -4.74
N ASP A 874 -48.16 18.11 -5.70
CA ASP A 874 -48.21 16.66 -5.91
C ASP A 874 -47.34 15.94 -4.88
N ILE A 875 -46.12 16.43 -4.66
CA ILE A 875 -45.22 15.92 -3.62
C ILE A 875 -45.85 16.06 -2.25
N ALA A 876 -46.40 17.23 -1.91
CA ALA A 876 -47.02 17.45 -0.60
C ALA A 876 -48.20 16.48 -0.35
N ARG A 877 -49.06 16.25 -1.35
CA ARG A 877 -50.17 15.29 -1.25
C ARG A 877 -49.70 13.84 -1.08
N ARG A 878 -48.59 13.47 -1.72
CA ARG A 878 -47.99 12.13 -1.60
C ARG A 878 -47.38 11.95 -0.22
N VAL A 879 -46.50 12.86 0.20
CA VAL A 879 -45.80 12.81 1.49
C VAL A 879 -46.78 12.77 2.65
N VAL A 880 -47.87 13.55 2.64
CA VAL A 880 -48.87 13.54 3.73
C VAL A 880 -49.45 12.14 4.00
N ARG A 881 -49.53 11.27 2.99
CA ARG A 881 -50.02 9.89 3.13
C ARG A 881 -49.00 8.94 3.76
N GLU A 882 -47.72 9.33 3.76
CA GLU A 882 -46.58 8.54 4.23
C GLU A 882 -46.06 9.02 5.59
N LEU A 883 -46.49 10.21 6.04
CA LEU A 883 -46.04 10.80 7.29
C LEU A 883 -46.37 9.90 8.49
N PRO A 884 -45.38 9.63 9.37
CA PRO A 884 -45.59 8.78 10.53
C PRO A 884 -46.57 9.41 11.53
N ASP A 885 -47.17 8.55 12.36
CA ASP A 885 -47.98 8.99 13.48
C ASP A 885 -47.11 9.56 14.62
N GLY A 886 -47.65 10.53 15.36
CA GLY A 886 -46.98 11.20 16.48
C GLY A 886 -46.65 12.67 16.22
N PRO A 887 -45.90 13.32 17.13
CA PRO A 887 -45.53 14.73 16.98
C PRO A 887 -44.59 14.94 15.78
N LEU A 888 -45.02 15.75 14.81
CA LEU A 888 -44.26 16.04 13.59
C LEU A 888 -43.63 17.42 13.64
N MET A 889 -42.38 17.52 13.23
CA MET A 889 -41.72 18.78 12.86
C MET A 889 -41.32 18.71 11.40
N LEU A 890 -41.36 19.83 10.69
CA LEU A 890 -41.04 19.89 9.27
C LEU A 890 -39.84 20.80 9.05
N TRP A 891 -38.90 20.38 8.22
CA TRP A 891 -37.76 21.20 7.79
C TRP A 891 -37.73 21.29 6.27
N GLY A 892 -37.87 22.49 5.72
CA GLY A 892 -37.63 22.73 4.30
C GLY A 892 -36.39 23.57 4.09
N HIS A 893 -35.42 23.09 3.30
CA HIS A 893 -34.21 23.84 2.98
C HIS A 893 -34.28 24.40 1.55
N CYS A 894 -34.06 25.71 1.36
CA CYS A 894 -34.18 26.38 0.06
C CYS A 894 -35.56 26.06 -0.59
N ALA A 895 -35.58 25.51 -1.82
CA ALA A 895 -36.79 25.03 -2.50
C ALA A 895 -37.67 24.10 -1.64
N GLY A 896 -37.03 23.29 -0.77
CA GLY A 896 -37.67 22.45 0.24
C GLY A 896 -38.68 23.19 1.13
N GLY A 897 -38.49 24.49 1.33
CA GLY A 897 -39.39 25.35 2.12
C GLY A 897 -40.82 25.40 1.56
N ALA A 898 -40.99 25.38 0.23
CA ALA A 898 -42.31 25.35 -0.40
C ALA A 898 -43.04 24.03 -0.12
N TYR A 899 -42.35 22.90 -0.30
CA TYR A 899 -42.87 21.57 -0.01
C TYR A 899 -43.28 21.43 1.47
N ALA A 900 -42.41 21.83 2.39
CA ALA A 900 -42.67 21.78 3.83
C ALA A 900 -43.86 22.67 4.23
N THR A 901 -44.01 23.84 3.60
CA THR A 901 -45.14 24.75 3.84
C THR A 901 -46.46 24.14 3.38
N GLU A 902 -46.51 23.55 2.18
CA GLU A 902 -47.73 22.92 1.67
C GLU A 902 -48.12 21.68 2.49
N VAL A 903 -47.14 20.88 2.90
CA VAL A 903 -47.38 19.75 3.80
C VAL A 903 -47.95 20.22 5.14
N ALA A 904 -47.44 21.32 5.72
CA ALA A 904 -48.00 21.90 6.94
C ALA A 904 -49.48 22.31 6.76
N ARG A 905 -49.83 22.92 5.61
CA ARG A 905 -51.22 23.31 5.31
C ARG A 905 -52.15 22.12 5.19
N LEU A 906 -51.72 21.07 4.48
CA LEU A 906 -52.50 19.85 4.30
C LEU A 906 -52.69 19.11 5.64
N LEU A 907 -51.66 19.08 6.48
CA LEU A 907 -51.72 18.54 7.84
C LEU A 907 -52.74 19.29 8.73
N GLU A 908 -52.75 20.63 8.68
CA GLU A 908 -53.73 21.44 9.39
C GLU A 908 -55.16 21.22 8.90
N ALA A 909 -55.37 21.16 7.59
CA ALA A 909 -56.67 20.87 6.99
C ALA A 909 -57.17 19.46 7.36
N ALA A 910 -56.26 18.51 7.57
CA ALA A 910 -56.56 17.16 8.07
C ALA A 910 -56.73 17.09 9.60
N GLY A 911 -56.63 18.21 10.32
CA GLY A 911 -56.78 18.26 11.78
C GLY A 911 -55.57 17.71 12.55
N ARG A 912 -54.39 17.59 11.92
CA ARG A 912 -53.16 17.04 12.49
C ARG A 912 -51.98 18.02 12.31
N PRO A 913 -52.03 19.23 12.89
CA PRO A 913 -51.00 20.26 12.69
C PRO A 913 -49.61 19.76 13.08
N ALA A 914 -48.59 20.17 12.33
CA ALA A 914 -47.21 19.97 12.74
C ALA A 914 -46.91 20.82 14.00
N HIS A 915 -46.01 20.35 14.84
CA HIS A 915 -45.56 21.08 16.02
C HIS A 915 -44.78 22.34 15.64
N ARG A 916 -43.98 22.25 14.57
CA ARG A 916 -43.15 23.34 14.09
C ARG A 916 -42.76 23.16 12.63
N LEU A 917 -42.65 24.28 11.92
CA LEU A 917 -42.14 24.36 10.55
C LEU A 917 -40.87 25.21 10.53
N PHE A 918 -39.76 24.62 10.10
CA PHE A 918 -38.49 25.31 9.88
C PHE A 918 -38.31 25.59 8.38
N ILE A 919 -37.99 26.83 8.06
CA ILE A 919 -37.71 27.28 6.69
C ILE A 919 -36.25 27.72 6.64
N GLY A 920 -35.38 26.85 6.15
CA GLY A 920 -33.94 27.08 6.04
C GLY A 920 -33.56 27.72 4.71
N ALA A 921 -32.70 28.74 4.73
CA ALA A 921 -32.11 29.37 3.54
C ALA A 921 -33.14 29.87 2.50
N LEU A 922 -34.34 30.25 2.94
CA LEU A 922 -35.41 30.78 2.08
C LEU A 922 -36.12 31.97 2.74
N LEU A 923 -36.14 33.11 2.06
CA LEU A 923 -36.96 34.28 2.39
C LEU A 923 -37.99 34.48 1.28
N LEU A 924 -39.22 34.88 1.63
CA LEU A 924 -40.19 35.26 0.61
C LEU A 924 -39.68 36.48 -0.18
N GLU A 925 -39.83 36.41 -1.50
CA GLU A 925 -39.45 37.47 -2.43
C GLU A 925 -40.69 38.21 -2.95
N ASP A 926 -40.50 39.33 -3.65
CA ASP A 926 -41.59 40.01 -4.34
C ASP A 926 -42.09 39.17 -5.53
N PRO A 927 -43.40 39.14 -5.85
CA PRO A 927 -43.90 38.39 -6.99
C PRO A 927 -43.24 38.72 -8.34
N ALA A 928 -42.72 39.94 -8.54
CA ALA A 928 -41.96 40.27 -9.75
C ALA A 928 -40.60 39.57 -9.79
N GLU A 929 -39.98 39.40 -8.63
CA GLU A 929 -38.67 38.76 -8.47
C GLU A 929 -38.75 37.24 -8.68
N LEU A 930 -39.74 36.58 -8.07
CA LEU A 930 -39.98 35.15 -8.28
C LEU A 930 -40.22 34.82 -9.76
N ARG A 931 -40.97 35.66 -10.48
CA ARG A 931 -41.18 35.51 -11.93
C ARG A 931 -39.90 35.73 -12.72
N ARG A 932 -39.07 36.68 -12.31
CA ARG A 932 -37.77 36.97 -12.94
C ARG A 932 -36.83 35.77 -12.78
N GLU A 933 -36.71 35.23 -11.58
CA GLU A 933 -35.86 34.07 -11.31
C GLU A 933 -36.33 32.83 -12.10
N SER A 934 -37.63 32.56 -12.13
CA SER A 934 -38.17 31.45 -12.94
C SER A 934 -37.88 31.63 -14.43
N ALA A 935 -38.00 32.86 -14.95
CA ALA A 935 -37.67 33.16 -16.35
C ALA A 935 -36.17 33.03 -16.63
N GLU A 936 -35.32 33.46 -15.70
CA GLU A 936 -33.86 33.35 -15.79
C GLU A 936 -33.42 31.88 -15.81
N VAL A 937 -33.84 31.09 -14.82
CA VAL A 937 -33.45 29.66 -14.70
C VAL A 937 -34.00 28.82 -15.86
N THR A 938 -35.16 29.19 -16.41
CA THR A 938 -35.69 28.56 -17.62
C THR A 938 -34.84 28.88 -18.86
N ALA A 939 -34.28 30.09 -18.95
CA ALA A 939 -33.48 30.54 -20.08
C ALA A 939 -32.01 30.06 -20.04
N LEU A 940 -31.48 29.68 -18.87
CA LEU A 940 -30.11 29.20 -18.71
C LEU A 940 -29.88 27.85 -19.41
N GLY A 941 -28.75 27.71 -20.09
CA GLY A 941 -28.29 26.44 -20.63
C GLY A 941 -27.82 25.48 -19.52
N ASN A 942 -27.83 24.17 -19.78
CA ASN A 942 -27.44 23.16 -18.78
C ASN A 942 -26.00 23.36 -18.27
N ALA A 943 -25.07 23.81 -19.13
CA ALA A 943 -23.71 24.12 -18.71
C ALA A 943 -23.62 25.31 -17.73
N GLU A 944 -24.49 26.31 -17.88
CA GLU A 944 -24.55 27.48 -17.00
C GLU A 944 -25.20 27.13 -15.66
N ILE A 945 -26.23 26.29 -15.66
CA ILE A 945 -26.84 25.75 -14.44
C ILE A 945 -25.83 24.90 -13.66
N THR A 946 -25.11 24.01 -14.34
CA THR A 946 -24.04 23.22 -13.71
C THR A 946 -22.92 24.09 -13.17
N ALA A 947 -22.52 25.16 -13.88
CA ALA A 947 -21.55 26.12 -13.39
C ALA A 947 -22.04 26.88 -12.13
N ARG A 948 -23.32 27.25 -12.09
CA ARG A 948 -23.97 27.90 -10.92
C ARG A 948 -24.04 26.95 -9.72
N LEU A 949 -24.35 25.67 -9.95
CA LEU A 949 -24.34 24.63 -8.90
C LEU A 949 -22.91 24.34 -8.38
N ARG A 950 -21.90 24.39 -9.25
CA ARG A 950 -20.48 24.27 -8.87
C ARG A 950 -19.98 25.47 -8.06
N GLY A 951 -20.36 26.70 -8.45
CA GLY A 951 -19.94 27.94 -7.79
C GLY A 951 -20.44 28.12 -6.36
N ASN A 952 -21.53 27.45 -5.99
CA ASN A 952 -22.14 27.54 -4.66
C ASN A 952 -21.68 26.46 -3.67
N SER A 953 -20.65 25.67 -3.99
CA SER A 953 -20.05 24.62 -3.14
C SER A 953 -21.00 23.50 -2.66
N SER A 954 -22.19 23.35 -3.25
CA SER A 954 -23.19 22.34 -2.84
C SER A 954 -22.90 20.93 -3.33
N TYR A 955 -22.16 20.80 -4.42
CA TYR A 955 -21.94 19.53 -5.08
C TYR A 955 -20.45 19.26 -5.26
N VAL A 956 -19.82 18.72 -4.21
CA VAL A 956 -18.48 18.13 -4.31
C VAL A 956 -18.47 16.96 -5.31
N GLU A 957 -19.65 16.41 -5.65
CA GLU A 957 -19.81 15.32 -6.62
C GLU A 957 -19.84 15.77 -8.09
N LEU A 958 -20.09 17.06 -8.39
CA LEU A 958 -20.22 17.53 -9.80
C LEU A 958 -18.88 17.57 -10.57
N ASP A 959 -17.75 17.43 -9.89
CA ASP A 959 -16.43 17.32 -10.52
C ASP A 959 -16.11 15.90 -11.03
N LEU A 960 -16.99 14.92 -10.78
CA LEU A 960 -16.82 13.51 -11.14
C LEU A 960 -17.69 13.02 -12.33
N PHE A 961 -18.45 13.89 -13.00
CA PHE A 961 -19.48 13.43 -13.96
C PHE A 961 -19.20 13.74 -15.45
N LYS A 962 -19.50 12.74 -16.30
CA LYS A 962 -19.59 12.84 -17.77
C LYS A 962 -20.78 13.73 -18.18
N ALA A 963 -20.72 14.32 -19.39
CA ALA A 963 -21.70 15.27 -19.93
C ALA A 963 -23.18 14.84 -19.82
N GLU A 964 -23.48 13.55 -19.99
CA GLU A 964 -24.85 12.99 -19.95
C GLU A 964 -25.54 13.10 -18.59
N ARG A 965 -24.79 13.23 -17.48
CA ARG A 965 -25.36 13.35 -16.12
C ARG A 965 -25.61 14.80 -15.70
N SER A 966 -24.92 15.76 -16.33
CA SER A 966 -25.15 17.20 -16.14
C SER A 966 -26.56 17.61 -16.57
N ASP A 967 -27.12 16.93 -17.58
CA ASP A 967 -28.44 17.25 -18.12
C ASP A 967 -29.56 16.86 -17.15
N LEU A 968 -29.42 15.74 -16.43
CA LEU A 968 -30.40 15.29 -15.44
C LEU A 968 -30.52 16.26 -14.26
N VAL A 969 -29.38 16.62 -13.65
CA VAL A 969 -29.33 17.54 -12.50
C VAL A 969 -29.80 18.94 -12.91
N SER A 970 -29.46 19.40 -14.12
CA SER A 970 -29.92 20.69 -14.64
C SER A 970 -31.43 20.71 -14.89
N ARG A 971 -32.00 19.60 -15.34
CA ARG A 971 -33.45 19.43 -15.55
C ARG A 971 -34.20 19.46 -14.21
N ALA A 972 -33.73 18.70 -13.23
CA ALA A 972 -34.29 18.64 -11.88
C ALA A 972 -34.23 20.00 -11.17
N PHE A 973 -33.05 20.64 -11.18
CA PHE A 973 -32.86 21.98 -10.60
C PHE A 973 -33.82 23.02 -11.20
N ARG A 974 -33.95 23.05 -12.54
CA ARG A 974 -34.85 23.98 -13.23
C ARG A 974 -36.30 23.76 -12.83
N HIS A 975 -36.71 22.49 -12.74
CA HIS A 975 -38.06 22.12 -12.31
C HIS A 975 -38.33 22.58 -10.88
N ASP A 976 -37.44 22.26 -9.93
CA ASP A 976 -37.62 22.61 -8.52
C ASP A 976 -37.77 24.10 -8.29
N VAL A 977 -36.90 24.91 -8.92
CA VAL A 977 -36.97 26.38 -8.79
C VAL A 977 -38.30 26.90 -9.36
N CYS A 978 -38.68 26.47 -10.57
CA CYS A 978 -39.91 26.92 -11.20
C CYS A 978 -41.16 26.47 -10.42
N SER A 979 -41.20 25.23 -9.94
CA SER A 979 -42.32 24.68 -9.17
C SER A 979 -42.46 25.37 -7.81
N THR A 980 -41.34 25.59 -7.12
CA THR A 980 -41.29 26.34 -5.85
C THR A 980 -41.80 27.76 -6.05
N ASN A 981 -41.29 28.48 -7.05
CA ASN A 981 -41.68 29.87 -7.29
C ASN A 981 -43.14 29.99 -7.71
N ALA A 982 -43.66 29.05 -8.52
CA ALA A 982 -45.08 28.98 -8.85
C ALA A 982 -45.95 28.79 -7.59
N TYR A 983 -45.52 27.93 -6.66
CA TYR A 983 -46.21 27.74 -5.39
C TYR A 983 -46.17 29.01 -4.52
N LEU A 984 -45.01 29.63 -4.35
CA LEU A 984 -44.86 30.86 -3.56
C LEU A 984 -45.69 32.03 -4.13
N LEU A 985 -45.74 32.17 -5.47
CA LEU A 985 -46.62 33.12 -6.13
C LEU A 985 -48.09 32.84 -5.83
N SER A 986 -48.50 31.57 -5.81
CA SER A 986 -49.87 31.19 -5.46
C SER A 986 -50.24 31.55 -4.01
N LEU A 987 -49.27 31.54 -3.08
CA LEU A 987 -49.47 31.98 -1.70
C LEU A 987 -49.65 33.51 -1.59
N GLN A 988 -48.96 34.28 -2.44
CA GLN A 988 -48.98 35.75 -2.39
C GLN A 988 -50.12 36.38 -3.20
N GLU A 989 -50.42 35.83 -4.38
CA GLU A 989 -51.38 36.39 -5.33
C GLU A 989 -52.67 35.58 -5.48
N GLY A 990 -52.70 34.36 -4.94
CA GLY A 990 -53.88 33.50 -4.95
C GLY A 990 -54.99 33.97 -4.01
N PRO A 991 -56.15 33.28 -4.01
CA PRO A 991 -57.23 33.56 -3.07
C PRO A 991 -56.70 33.51 -1.63
N ARG A 992 -57.08 34.49 -0.79
CA ARG A 992 -56.63 34.57 0.62
C ARG A 992 -56.91 33.25 1.34
N GLN A 993 -55.85 32.51 1.62
CA GLN A 993 -55.91 31.26 2.36
C GLN A 993 -55.82 31.52 3.87
N PRO A 994 -56.40 30.66 4.74
CA PRO A 994 -56.24 30.78 6.19
C PRO A 994 -54.76 30.65 6.58
N ARG A 995 -54.29 31.49 7.51
CA ARG A 995 -52.91 31.43 8.02
C ARG A 995 -52.67 30.13 8.80
N LEU A 996 -51.47 29.58 8.66
CA LEU A 996 -51.01 28.43 9.42
C LEU A 996 -51.05 28.72 10.92
N ALA A 997 -51.63 27.79 11.68
CA ALA A 997 -51.54 27.77 13.13
C ALA A 997 -50.18 27.26 13.63
N THR A 998 -49.50 26.44 12.82
CA THR A 998 -48.15 25.91 13.04
C THR A 998 -47.14 27.06 13.13
N PRO A 999 -46.37 27.18 14.23
CA PRO A 999 -45.31 28.18 14.34
C PRO A 999 -44.20 27.97 13.30
N VAL A 1000 -43.78 29.04 12.64
CA VAL A 1000 -42.72 29.05 11.62
C VAL A 1000 -41.44 29.64 12.18
N GLU A 1001 -40.32 28.91 12.06
CA GLU A 1001 -38.97 29.40 12.34
C GLU A 1001 -38.22 29.55 11.01
N VAL A 1002 -37.94 30.79 10.62
CA VAL A 1002 -37.10 31.11 9.46
C VAL A 1002 -35.65 31.04 9.91
N VAL A 1003 -34.84 30.21 9.26
CA VAL A 1003 -33.44 29.96 9.62
C VAL A 1003 -32.54 30.41 8.47
N VAL A 1004 -31.61 31.32 8.75
CA VAL A 1004 -30.68 31.88 7.76
C VAL A 1004 -29.24 31.83 8.25
N SER A 1005 -28.29 32.02 7.35
CA SER A 1005 -26.87 32.27 7.70
C SER A 1005 -26.47 33.68 7.28
N ALA A 1006 -25.68 34.38 8.10
CA ALA A 1006 -25.31 35.76 7.82
C ALA A 1006 -24.42 35.92 6.57
N ASP A 1007 -23.67 34.87 6.22
CA ASP A 1007 -22.82 34.75 5.03
C ASP A 1007 -23.55 34.15 3.80
N ASP A 1008 -24.86 33.85 3.90
CA ASP A 1008 -25.64 33.38 2.74
C ASP A 1008 -26.06 34.56 1.84
N PRO A 1009 -25.53 34.66 0.60
CA PRO A 1009 -25.84 35.77 -0.30
C PRO A 1009 -27.28 35.75 -0.83
N THR A 1010 -28.03 34.65 -0.68
CA THR A 1010 -29.42 34.54 -1.17
C THR A 1010 -30.44 35.05 -0.15
N THR A 1011 -30.09 35.08 1.15
CA THR A 1011 -30.99 35.53 2.22
C THR A 1011 -30.64 36.92 2.76
N ARG A 1012 -30.46 37.90 1.86
CA ARG A 1012 -30.10 39.28 2.24
C ARG A 1012 -31.22 39.97 3.04
N GLU A 1013 -30.82 40.86 3.95
CA GLU A 1013 -31.72 41.66 4.79
C GLU A 1013 -32.76 40.82 5.57
N PRO A 1014 -32.35 39.73 6.23
CA PRO A 1014 -33.27 38.75 6.78
C PRO A 1014 -34.20 39.36 7.84
N GLN A 1015 -33.75 40.36 8.60
CA GLN A 1015 -34.53 41.04 9.65
C GLN A 1015 -35.76 41.79 9.13
N GLN A 1016 -35.76 42.18 7.85
CA GLN A 1016 -36.91 42.83 7.22
C GLN A 1016 -37.78 41.80 6.49
N ARG A 1017 -37.14 40.90 5.72
CA ARG A 1017 -37.82 40.00 4.79
C ARG A 1017 -38.47 38.79 5.45
N TYR A 1018 -37.98 38.31 6.59
CA TYR A 1018 -38.60 37.15 7.27
C TYR A 1018 -40.07 37.43 7.65
N LYS A 1019 -40.41 38.69 7.94
CA LYS A 1019 -41.78 39.10 8.32
C LYS A 1019 -42.80 38.89 7.21
N LEU A 1020 -42.36 38.75 5.95
CA LEU A 1020 -43.27 38.42 4.86
C LEU A 1020 -43.95 37.06 5.09
N TRP A 1021 -43.32 36.14 5.83
CA TRP A 1021 -43.94 34.88 6.24
C TRP A 1021 -45.11 35.06 7.22
N GLU A 1022 -45.30 36.24 7.84
CA GLU A 1022 -46.50 36.53 8.65
C GLU A 1022 -47.79 36.57 7.79
N GLN A 1023 -47.64 36.64 6.46
CA GLN A 1023 -48.76 36.51 5.53
C GLN A 1023 -49.29 35.06 5.49
N THR A 1024 -48.41 34.08 5.72
CA THR A 1024 -48.71 32.64 5.60
C THR A 1024 -48.92 31.98 6.97
N ALA A 1025 -48.34 32.48 8.05
CA ALA A 1025 -48.47 31.91 9.40
C ALA A 1025 -48.81 32.96 10.48
N GLY A 1026 -49.51 32.53 11.54
CA GLY A 1026 -49.87 33.38 12.67
C GLY A 1026 -48.71 33.69 13.63
N SER A 1027 -47.63 32.89 13.60
CA SER A 1027 -46.43 33.06 14.42
C SER A 1027 -45.19 32.76 13.58
N VAL A 1028 -44.29 33.74 13.48
CA VAL A 1028 -43.03 33.63 12.73
C VAL A 1028 -41.89 34.15 13.60
N ALA A 1029 -40.80 33.38 13.70
CA ALA A 1029 -39.56 33.77 14.34
C ALA A 1029 -38.38 33.68 13.35
N LEU A 1030 -37.31 34.44 13.62
CA LEU A 1030 -36.08 34.42 12.84
C LEU A 1030 -34.94 33.88 13.71
N HIS A 1031 -34.22 32.89 13.18
CA HIS A 1031 -32.95 32.42 13.69
C HIS A 1031 -31.86 32.68 12.65
N SER A 1032 -30.71 33.20 13.08
CA SER A 1032 -29.59 33.47 12.20
C SER A 1032 -28.34 32.83 12.76
N PHE A 1033 -27.66 32.03 11.95
CA PHE A 1033 -26.28 31.60 12.21
C PHE A 1033 -25.30 32.69 11.77
N ASP A 1034 -24.13 32.75 12.43
CA ASP A 1034 -23.08 33.72 12.10
C ASP A 1034 -22.34 33.35 10.80
N GLU A 1035 -22.23 32.06 10.50
CA GLU A 1035 -21.53 31.49 9.34
C GLU A 1035 -22.12 30.12 8.99
N GLY A 1036 -21.94 29.67 7.73
CA GLY A 1036 -22.44 28.38 7.26
C GLY A 1036 -22.91 28.36 5.80
N GLY A 1037 -23.03 29.54 5.18
CA GLY A 1037 -23.46 29.75 3.81
C GLY A 1037 -24.87 29.22 3.54
N HIS A 1038 -25.23 29.11 2.25
CA HIS A 1038 -26.55 28.65 1.83
C HIS A 1038 -26.89 27.22 2.26
N TYR A 1039 -25.88 26.36 2.48
CA TYR A 1039 -26.06 24.94 2.79
C TYR A 1039 -25.75 24.59 4.25
N PHE A 1040 -26.03 25.52 5.17
CA PHE A 1040 -25.80 25.36 6.62
C PHE A 1040 -26.45 24.11 7.23
N VAL A 1041 -27.50 23.55 6.62
CA VAL A 1041 -28.10 22.27 7.06
C VAL A 1041 -27.11 21.10 7.01
N ARG A 1042 -26.09 21.18 6.15
CA ARG A 1042 -25.00 20.22 6.04
C ARG A 1042 -23.73 20.72 6.74
N THR A 1043 -23.32 21.96 6.47
CA THR A 1043 -22.04 22.50 6.98
C THR A 1043 -22.07 22.84 8.46
N ARG A 1044 -23.28 23.07 9.03
CA ARG A 1044 -23.53 23.38 10.45
C ARG A 1044 -24.63 22.47 11.02
N ALA A 1045 -24.62 21.19 10.64
CA ALA A 1045 -25.64 20.22 11.06
C ALA A 1045 -25.81 20.12 12.58
N ALA A 1046 -24.76 20.33 13.37
CA ALA A 1046 -24.82 20.36 14.83
C ALA A 1046 -25.60 21.57 15.37
N ASP A 1047 -25.39 22.76 14.80
CA ASP A 1047 -26.12 23.97 15.23
C ASP A 1047 -27.59 23.89 14.80
N VAL A 1048 -27.85 23.33 13.62
CA VAL A 1048 -29.21 23.04 13.16
C VAL A 1048 -29.88 21.99 14.05
N ALA A 1049 -29.19 20.92 14.43
CA ALA A 1049 -29.69 19.92 15.35
C ALA A 1049 -30.01 20.53 16.72
N ALA A 1050 -29.14 21.38 17.26
CA ALA A 1050 -29.35 22.08 18.53
C ALA A 1050 -30.60 22.99 18.46
N LEU A 1051 -30.79 23.72 17.36
CA LEU A 1051 -32.00 24.52 17.14
C LEU A 1051 -33.25 23.65 17.10
N VAL A 1052 -33.23 22.55 16.33
CA VAL A 1052 -34.38 21.64 16.23
C VAL A 1052 -34.69 21.01 17.60
N ALA A 1053 -33.68 20.53 18.32
CA ALA A 1053 -33.83 19.92 19.63
C ALA A 1053 -34.41 20.89 20.67
N ALA A 1054 -33.94 22.15 20.67
CA ALA A 1054 -34.46 23.20 21.56
C ALA A 1054 -35.94 23.55 21.31
N ARG A 1055 -36.46 23.19 20.15
CA ARG A 1055 -37.80 23.51 19.68
C ARG A 1055 -38.72 22.29 19.54
N CYS A 1056 -38.19 21.12 19.88
CA CYS A 1056 -38.91 19.85 19.97
C CYS A 1056 -39.88 19.87 21.16
N PRO A 1057 -41.07 19.23 21.05
CA PRO A 1057 -41.99 19.12 22.18
C PRO A 1057 -41.31 18.45 23.40
N GLN A 1058 -41.53 19.01 24.60
CA GLN A 1058 -41.10 18.36 25.84
C GLN A 1058 -41.91 17.08 26.06
N ALA A 1059 -41.23 16.03 26.56
CA ALA A 1059 -41.82 14.71 26.78
C ALA A 1059 -42.94 14.72 27.84
#